data_AF-A0A8J2ACI9-F1
#
_entry.id   AF-A0A8J2ACI9-F1
#
_cell.length_a   1.000
_cell.length_b   1.000
_cell.length_c   1.000
_cell.angle_alpha   90.00
_cell.angle_beta   90.00
_cell.angle_gamma   90.00
#
_symmetry.space_group_name_H-M   'P 1'
#
loop_
_entity.id
_entity.type
_entity.pdbx_description
1 polymer ?
#
loop_
_entity_poly.entity_id
_entity_poly.type
_entity_poly.pdbx_seq_one_letter_code
_entity_poly.pdbx_strand_id
1 'polypeptide(L)'
;MAEAGGEGKAGERRLSNGTMEHLKAIESLQKATLSEAKAPAKKKPKDKNKAPHVPKMDIDKRHKIILFGRIYKGVDADEERLYSFTHQRADGVITEGYIPVGFLSMLPVEDEHLFFAVRKTPMGPEFQVAHKTEKNVVCDWDLNPDAMWGNVVTNFDRRDLFSEKTMNYLDADPFVLFGVDDLITQKALRKLDKFPVLLSRGVKPDSDEWFAYLELDPLADEPLGWIVQSLAEMELPAPWTSYKGVGSIVCFLNHQTGRSTWKHPFYDYFAQLKHFATTASPEHVKQCRLNRLIWSYETQGPTGSLQEPLVSPEYIENLAEIMGYDLAAEPYIVRDLKTYIKIFGHSYRTNEEVAIEDVFALEEAVRLNRSRTDLIQDTWKGLRDLPTKETYKTAKRLYDEENEIIRKLASGEVMCVECDSVALSYCTMFEDYMCLACFARLHQKGHRKDAKAYKLEVCTMCKSKAAKLQCGYTGRLFCLECFAMKHIKALPPHAKEIAPTKIHYQKMAPPKAPTEEEQDEGSSDEESEVDSELGVLGAQWAPFFDAKGIQFYYNFATGERMRRSPRASSGDSEASTPQSKRKEARHGLQMDDALSDSIAEDGLLDALEEDEGVLGQSQKKKNRLVKEPPTLHPRPIKPPYRTNPLSEGHRVSPKRGGGKSVYLSDSPATESARGRGKALSNTEPMSD
;
A
#
# COMPACT_ATOMS: atom_id res chain seq x y z
N MET A 1 -1.03 -43.44 -46.40
CA MET A 1 -0.52 -42.71 -47.58
C MET A 1 0.09 -41.42 -47.05
N ALA A 2 1.39 -41.48 -46.80
CA ALA A 2 2.45 -40.68 -47.47
C ALA A 2 2.66 -39.34 -46.73
N GLU A 3 3.54 -39.28 -45.73
CA GLU A 3 5.01 -39.14 -45.79
C GLU A 3 5.50 -37.80 -46.37
N ALA A 4 6.13 -36.99 -45.50
CA ALA A 4 7.34 -36.17 -45.67
C ALA A 4 7.32 -35.08 -44.58
N GLY A 5 8.20 -35.00 -43.58
CA GLY A 5 9.59 -35.45 -43.50
C GLY A 5 10.53 -34.30 -43.83
N GLY A 6 10.85 -33.45 -42.85
CA GLY A 6 11.75 -32.30 -43.02
C GLY A 6 12.44 -31.94 -41.71
N GLU A 7 13.59 -32.59 -41.46
CA GLU A 7 14.49 -32.34 -40.34
C GLU A 7 15.21 -30.99 -40.51
N GLY A 8 15.08 -30.10 -39.52
CA GLY A 8 15.86 -28.86 -39.40
C GLY A 8 16.91 -28.99 -38.30
N LYS A 9 18.19 -29.13 -38.70
CA LYS A 9 19.35 -29.25 -37.83
C LYS A 9 19.51 -28.02 -36.91
N ALA A 10 19.70 -28.30 -35.63
CA ALA A 10 20.13 -27.34 -34.61
C ALA A 10 21.52 -26.79 -34.93
N GLY A 11 21.62 -25.47 -35.05
CA GLY A 11 22.90 -24.76 -35.07
C GLY A 11 23.21 -24.22 -33.68
N GLU A 12 24.16 -24.85 -32.99
CA GLU A 12 24.84 -24.25 -31.83
C GLU A 12 25.57 -22.97 -32.29
N ARG A 13 24.98 -21.81 -31.97
CA ARG A 13 25.71 -20.54 -32.03
C ARG A 13 26.46 -20.36 -30.72
N ARG A 14 27.76 -20.61 -30.76
CA ARG A 14 28.72 -20.10 -29.77
C ARG A 14 28.52 -18.59 -29.62
N LEU A 15 28.17 -18.15 -28.41
CA LEU A 15 28.19 -16.75 -28.02
C LEU A 15 29.65 -16.29 -28.02
N SER A 16 29.97 -15.47 -29.02
CA SER A 16 31.28 -14.88 -29.24
C SER A 16 31.56 -13.73 -28.26
N ASN A 17 32.86 -13.44 -28.09
CA ASN A 17 33.55 -12.37 -27.34
C ASN A 17 33.00 -10.91 -27.45
N GLY A 18 31.79 -10.68 -27.94
CA GLY A 18 31.22 -9.36 -28.23
C GLY A 18 30.86 -8.53 -27.00
N THR A 19 30.64 -9.14 -25.83
CA THR A 19 30.34 -8.40 -24.59
C THR A 19 31.53 -7.60 -24.08
N MET A 20 32.76 -8.10 -24.26
CA MET A 20 33.97 -7.38 -23.85
C MET A 20 34.36 -6.28 -24.86
N GLU A 21 34.07 -6.48 -26.16
CA GLU A 21 34.28 -5.45 -27.18
C GLU A 21 33.29 -4.30 -27.06
N HIS A 22 32.05 -4.55 -26.61
CA HIS A 22 31.04 -3.50 -26.43
C HIS A 22 31.32 -2.61 -25.21
N LEU A 23 31.90 -3.17 -24.14
CA LEU A 23 32.38 -2.38 -22.99
C LEU A 23 33.61 -1.53 -23.37
N LYS A 24 34.54 -2.09 -24.16
CA LYS A 24 35.66 -1.31 -24.74
C LYS A 24 35.18 -0.22 -25.71
N ALA A 25 34.08 -0.44 -26.42
CA ALA A 25 33.48 0.57 -27.30
C ALA A 25 32.90 1.76 -26.50
N ILE A 26 32.24 1.50 -25.37
CA ILE A 26 31.73 2.54 -24.46
C ILE A 26 32.89 3.31 -23.83
N GLU A 27 33.94 2.62 -23.38
CA GLU A 27 35.15 3.24 -22.83
C GLU A 27 35.93 4.05 -23.91
N SER A 28 35.91 3.60 -25.16
CA SER A 28 36.51 4.30 -26.31
C SER A 28 35.73 5.55 -26.73
N LEU A 29 34.39 5.52 -26.64
CA LEU A 29 33.54 6.70 -26.85
C LEU A 29 33.76 7.74 -25.75
N GLN A 30 33.95 7.32 -24.51
CA GLN A 30 34.31 8.21 -23.39
C GLN A 30 35.71 8.84 -23.58
N LYS A 31 36.70 8.07 -24.06
CA LYS A 31 38.04 8.59 -24.40
C LYS A 31 38.03 9.51 -25.62
N ALA A 32 37.20 9.25 -26.62
CA ALA A 32 37.06 10.09 -27.82
C ALA A 32 36.44 11.46 -27.48
N THR A 33 35.45 11.50 -26.59
CA THR A 33 34.87 12.79 -26.12
C THR A 33 35.85 13.63 -25.30
N LEU A 34 36.88 13.02 -24.71
CA LEU A 34 37.96 13.72 -24.00
C LEU A 34 39.12 14.14 -24.91
N SER A 35 39.31 13.51 -26.08
CA SER A 35 40.43 13.79 -26.99
C SER A 35 40.14 14.83 -28.07
N GLU A 36 38.86 15.12 -28.39
CA GLU A 36 38.48 16.19 -29.34
C GLU A 36 38.80 17.61 -28.83
N ALA A 37 39.23 17.79 -27.58
CA ALA A 37 39.64 19.08 -27.02
C ALA A 37 41.10 19.50 -27.36
N LYS A 38 41.88 18.70 -28.10
CA LYS A 38 43.27 19.05 -28.48
C LYS A 38 43.53 18.88 -29.98
N ALA A 39 43.11 19.86 -30.77
CA ALA A 39 43.66 20.08 -32.12
C ALA A 39 44.85 21.08 -32.05
N PRO A 40 46.04 20.77 -32.61
CA PRO A 40 47.19 21.65 -32.54
C PRO A 40 47.09 22.81 -33.55
N ALA A 41 46.96 24.04 -33.04
CA ALA A 41 47.03 25.25 -33.85
C ALA A 41 48.45 25.50 -34.39
N LYS A 42 48.55 25.82 -35.69
CA LYS A 42 49.81 26.15 -36.40
C LYS A 42 50.48 27.39 -35.78
N LYS A 43 51.73 27.23 -35.33
CA LYS A 43 52.59 28.29 -34.77
C LYS A 43 52.99 29.31 -35.85
N LYS A 44 52.69 30.59 -35.62
CA LYS A 44 53.35 31.75 -36.26
C LYS A 44 54.63 32.14 -35.46
N PRO A 45 55.64 32.75 -36.09
CA PRO A 45 56.91 33.09 -35.45
C PRO A 45 56.75 34.17 -34.38
N LYS A 46 57.41 33.97 -33.24
CA LYS A 46 57.35 34.81 -32.02
C LYS A 46 58.27 36.03 -32.12
N ASP A 47 57.69 37.21 -31.87
CA ASP A 47 58.40 38.37 -31.35
C ASP A 47 58.93 38.07 -29.94
N LYS A 48 60.22 38.30 -29.73
CA LYS A 48 60.92 38.15 -28.45
C LYS A 48 61.03 39.52 -27.80
N ASN A 49 60.04 39.97 -27.02
CA ASN A 49 60.25 40.94 -25.90
C ASN A 49 58.99 41.38 -25.13
N LYS A 50 58.00 40.50 -24.92
CA LYS A 50 57.07 40.65 -23.79
C LYS A 50 56.82 39.26 -23.21
N ALA A 51 57.03 39.09 -21.90
CA ALA A 51 56.57 37.89 -21.22
C ALA A 51 55.05 37.80 -21.46
N PRO A 52 54.54 36.77 -22.14
CA PRO A 52 53.10 36.64 -22.32
C PRO A 52 52.51 36.41 -20.93
N HIS A 53 51.63 37.30 -20.49
CA HIS A 53 50.69 37.00 -19.43
C HIS A 53 49.85 35.83 -19.94
N VAL A 54 50.27 34.60 -19.61
CA VAL A 54 49.45 33.42 -19.84
C VAL A 54 48.19 33.63 -19.01
N PRO A 55 46.99 33.66 -19.60
CA PRO A 55 45.76 33.74 -18.83
C PRO A 55 45.75 32.58 -17.84
N LYS A 56 45.58 32.86 -16.55
CA LYS A 56 45.66 31.90 -15.43
C LYS A 56 44.49 30.89 -15.41
N MET A 57 43.95 30.49 -16.57
CA MET A 57 42.62 29.86 -16.67
C MET A 57 42.58 28.53 -17.44
N ASP A 58 43.69 27.81 -17.56
CA ASP A 58 43.61 26.36 -17.76
C ASP A 58 43.23 25.74 -16.39
N ILE A 59 42.02 26.07 -15.94
CA ILE A 59 41.33 25.32 -14.90
C ILE A 59 41.03 23.98 -15.56
N ASP A 60 41.97 23.03 -15.44
CA ASP A 60 41.66 21.63 -15.71
C ASP A 60 40.35 21.36 -14.98
N LYS A 61 39.29 21.01 -15.73
CA LYS A 61 37.93 20.83 -15.22
C LYS A 61 37.92 19.75 -14.14
N ARG A 62 38.18 20.17 -12.90
CA ARG A 62 38.34 19.28 -11.74
C ARG A 62 37.01 18.99 -11.06
N HIS A 63 35.96 19.76 -11.36
CA HIS A 63 34.65 19.54 -10.79
C HIS A 63 34.08 18.17 -11.19
N LYS A 64 33.37 17.55 -10.25
CA LYS A 64 32.68 16.28 -10.41
C LYS A 64 31.23 16.48 -10.02
N ILE A 65 30.35 16.36 -10.99
CA ILE A 65 28.90 16.43 -10.75
C ILE A 65 28.49 15.14 -10.03
N ILE A 66 27.97 15.29 -8.81
CA ILE A 66 27.41 14.19 -8.03
C ILE A 66 25.94 13.99 -8.39
N LEU A 67 25.16 15.08 -8.49
CA LEU A 67 23.76 15.08 -8.90
C LEU A 67 23.53 16.22 -9.90
N PHE A 68 22.93 15.90 -11.04
CA PHE A 68 22.59 16.92 -12.05
C PHE A 68 21.43 17.84 -11.64
N GLY A 69 20.55 17.43 -10.74
CA GLY A 69 19.33 18.19 -10.47
C GLY A 69 18.37 18.24 -11.67
N ARG A 70 17.46 19.22 -11.69
CA ARG A 70 16.44 19.41 -12.74
C ARG A 70 16.29 20.88 -13.12
N ILE A 71 15.88 21.13 -14.36
CA ILE A 71 15.47 22.47 -14.79
C ILE A 71 14.16 22.80 -14.07
N TYR A 72 14.14 23.95 -13.40
CA TYR A 72 12.94 24.42 -12.74
C TYR A 72 11.91 24.89 -13.78
N LYS A 73 10.67 24.40 -13.67
CA LYS A 73 9.52 24.87 -14.45
C LYS A 73 8.59 25.61 -13.49
N GLY A 74 8.72 26.94 -13.47
CA GLY A 74 7.90 27.82 -12.63
C GLY A 74 6.44 27.86 -13.07
N VAL A 75 5.59 28.45 -12.24
CA VAL A 75 4.18 28.72 -12.59
C VAL A 75 4.11 29.80 -13.68
N ASP A 76 5.04 30.75 -13.62
CA ASP A 76 5.19 31.82 -14.60
C ASP A 76 6.65 31.94 -15.10
N ALA A 77 6.81 32.74 -16.16
CA ALA A 77 8.11 32.95 -16.81
C ALA A 77 9.07 33.79 -15.96
N ASP A 78 8.57 34.60 -15.01
CA ASP A 78 9.40 35.42 -14.15
C ASP A 78 10.03 34.58 -13.04
N GLU A 79 9.28 33.63 -12.49
CA GLU A 79 9.78 32.60 -11.58
C GLU A 79 10.81 31.69 -12.27
N GLU A 80 10.56 31.25 -13.51
CA GLU A 80 11.54 30.47 -14.28
C GLU A 80 12.83 31.25 -14.54
N ARG A 81 12.74 32.58 -14.78
CA ARG A 81 13.91 33.45 -14.95
C ARG A 81 14.80 33.51 -13.71
N LEU A 82 14.26 33.38 -12.50
CA LEU A 82 15.04 33.32 -11.26
C LEU A 82 15.99 32.10 -11.23
N TYR A 83 15.66 31.06 -11.98
CA TYR A 83 16.47 29.84 -12.13
C TYR A 83 17.28 29.82 -13.44
N SER A 84 17.50 30.99 -14.03
CA SER A 84 18.41 31.19 -15.15
C SER A 84 19.53 32.14 -14.76
N PHE A 85 20.69 32.00 -15.38
CA PHE A 85 21.81 32.90 -15.15
C PHE A 85 22.36 33.42 -16.48
N THR A 86 22.87 34.66 -16.43
CA THR A 86 23.72 35.25 -17.46
C THR A 86 24.98 35.72 -16.75
N HIS A 87 26.09 35.03 -16.98
CA HIS A 87 27.33 35.25 -16.25
C HIS A 87 28.46 35.58 -17.23
N GLN A 88 29.16 36.70 -16.98
CA GLN A 88 30.35 37.09 -17.73
C GLN A 88 31.60 36.56 -17.02
N ARG A 89 32.23 35.56 -17.62
CA ARG A 89 33.46 34.97 -17.10
C ARG A 89 34.64 35.94 -17.17
N ALA A 90 35.68 35.68 -16.39
CA ALA A 90 36.91 36.48 -16.36
C ALA A 90 37.66 36.52 -17.71
N ASP A 91 37.41 35.57 -18.61
CA ASP A 91 37.92 35.57 -19.99
C ASP A 91 37.09 36.46 -20.94
N GLY A 92 36.05 37.12 -20.43
CA GLY A 92 35.12 37.96 -21.17
C GLY A 92 33.99 37.19 -21.86
N VAL A 93 33.94 35.86 -21.77
CA VAL A 93 32.89 35.04 -22.37
C VAL A 93 31.62 35.13 -21.53
N ILE A 94 30.54 35.58 -22.17
CA ILE A 94 29.21 35.57 -21.56
C ILE A 94 28.63 34.17 -21.74
N THR A 95 28.24 33.56 -20.63
CA THR A 95 27.58 32.26 -20.56
C THR A 95 26.16 32.43 -20.06
N GLU A 96 25.23 31.71 -20.67
CA GLU A 96 23.82 31.72 -20.29
C GLU A 96 23.35 30.28 -20.10
N GLY A 97 22.57 30.04 -19.05
CA GLY A 97 22.13 28.70 -18.71
C GLY A 97 21.07 28.66 -17.61
N TYR A 98 20.77 27.45 -17.18
CA TYR A 98 19.82 27.17 -16.12
C TYR A 98 20.56 26.79 -14.83
N ILE A 99 20.01 27.20 -13.70
CA ILE A 99 20.43 26.82 -12.36
C ILE A 99 19.61 25.57 -11.96
N PRO A 100 20.21 24.36 -11.98
CA PRO A 100 19.47 23.13 -11.70
C PRO A 100 19.08 22.99 -10.22
N VAL A 101 17.80 22.73 -9.96
CA VAL A 101 17.26 22.40 -8.63
C VAL A 101 17.69 21.01 -8.20
N GLY A 102 18.20 20.87 -6.97
CA GLY A 102 18.71 19.59 -6.45
C GLY A 102 20.09 19.21 -6.98
N PHE A 103 20.80 20.17 -7.57
CA PHE A 103 22.17 19.97 -8.06
C PHE A 103 23.15 19.82 -6.91
N LEU A 104 24.12 18.93 -7.09
CA LEU A 104 25.23 18.73 -6.16
C LEU A 104 26.49 18.48 -6.96
N SER A 105 27.49 19.35 -6.77
CA SER A 105 28.80 19.22 -7.40
C SER A 105 29.88 19.19 -6.33
N MET A 106 30.94 18.44 -6.61
CA MET A 106 32.13 18.34 -5.78
C MET A 106 33.32 18.91 -6.54
N LEU A 107 34.09 19.76 -5.87
CA LEU A 107 35.35 20.30 -6.37
C LEU A 107 36.50 19.76 -5.49
N PRO A 108 37.40 18.92 -6.03
CA PRO A 108 38.60 18.52 -5.33
C PRO A 108 39.61 19.66 -5.32
N VAL A 109 40.04 20.04 -4.12
CA VAL A 109 40.94 21.16 -3.86
C VAL A 109 42.04 20.68 -2.92
N GLU A 110 43.27 20.58 -3.43
CA GLU A 110 44.39 19.95 -2.72
C GLU A 110 44.00 18.51 -2.29
N ASP A 111 44.04 18.20 -0.99
CA ASP A 111 43.64 16.89 -0.44
C ASP A 111 42.22 16.89 0.16
N GLU A 112 41.44 17.95 -0.10
CA GLU A 112 40.11 18.16 0.46
C GLU A 112 39.05 18.34 -0.64
N HIS A 113 37.79 18.36 -0.23
CA HIS A 113 36.66 18.44 -1.15
C HIS A 113 35.72 19.57 -0.74
N LEU A 114 35.29 20.36 -1.71
CA LEU A 114 34.21 21.34 -1.56
C LEU A 114 32.96 20.81 -2.23
N PHE A 115 31.81 21.00 -1.61
CA PHE A 115 30.52 20.60 -2.13
C PHE A 115 29.66 21.83 -2.32
N PHE A 116 28.99 21.92 -3.48
CA PHE A 116 28.07 23.01 -3.82
C PHE A 116 26.71 22.40 -4.13
N ALA A 117 25.71 22.77 -3.33
CA ALA A 117 24.35 22.28 -3.42
C ALA A 117 23.38 23.40 -3.79
N VAL A 118 22.35 23.06 -4.57
CA VAL A 118 21.28 23.97 -4.97
C VAL A 118 19.93 23.40 -4.57
N ARG A 119 19.07 24.19 -3.93
CA ARG A 119 17.68 23.80 -3.64
C ARG A 119 16.67 24.82 -4.17
N LYS A 120 15.42 24.38 -4.33
CA LYS A 120 14.30 25.23 -4.73
C LYS A 120 13.77 25.99 -3.51
N THR A 121 13.49 27.29 -3.69
CA THR A 121 12.63 28.06 -2.78
C THR A 121 11.64 28.94 -3.55
N PRO A 122 10.59 29.46 -2.90
CA PRO A 122 9.67 30.42 -3.53
C PRO A 122 10.34 31.73 -3.97
N MET A 123 11.50 32.09 -3.41
CA MET A 123 12.22 33.33 -3.71
C MET A 123 13.31 33.17 -4.79
N GLY A 124 13.53 31.94 -5.27
CA GLY A 124 14.60 31.60 -6.21
C GLY A 124 15.44 30.40 -5.74
N PRO A 125 16.52 30.07 -6.46
CA PRO A 125 17.45 29.05 -6.01
C PRO A 125 18.22 29.52 -4.77
N GLU A 126 18.33 28.63 -3.78
CA GLU A 126 19.27 28.82 -2.67
C GLU A 126 20.48 27.91 -2.84
N PHE A 127 21.62 28.39 -2.36
CA PHE A 127 22.94 27.77 -2.51
C PHE A 127 23.53 27.46 -1.14
N GLN A 128 24.20 26.32 -1.04
CA GLN A 128 24.92 25.91 0.17
C GLN A 128 26.29 25.37 -0.21
N VAL A 129 27.30 25.68 0.62
CA VAL A 129 28.65 25.13 0.46
C VAL A 129 29.08 24.37 1.71
N ALA A 130 29.56 23.15 1.49
CA ALA A 130 30.13 22.28 2.53
C ALA A 130 31.58 21.90 2.22
N HIS A 131 32.33 21.53 3.26
CA HIS A 131 33.78 21.29 3.18
C HIS A 131 34.17 19.96 3.80
N LYS A 132 35.04 19.20 3.15
CA LYS A 132 35.46 17.81 3.45
C LYS A 132 34.37 16.77 3.25
N THR A 133 33.17 17.03 3.78
CA THR A 133 31.99 16.19 3.63
C THR A 133 30.76 17.05 3.36
N GLU A 134 29.75 16.50 2.69
CA GLU A 134 28.47 17.18 2.43
C GLU A 134 27.78 17.66 3.73
N LYS A 135 28.05 17.00 4.86
CA LYS A 135 27.46 17.33 6.17
C LYS A 135 28.12 18.51 6.88
N ASN A 136 29.37 18.83 6.52
CA ASN A 136 30.14 19.87 7.20
C ASN A 136 29.96 21.21 6.49
N VAL A 137 28.79 21.81 6.72
CA VAL A 137 28.35 23.07 6.09
C VAL A 137 29.22 24.23 6.55
N VAL A 138 29.80 24.96 5.59
CA VAL A 138 30.62 26.16 5.82
C VAL A 138 29.77 27.42 5.76
N CYS A 139 28.87 27.47 4.79
CA CYS A 139 27.89 28.54 4.62
C CYS A 139 26.53 27.88 4.41
N ASP A 140 25.56 28.30 5.23
CA ASP A 140 24.19 27.80 5.13
C ASP A 140 23.49 28.35 3.88
N TRP A 141 22.26 27.94 3.65
CA TRP A 141 21.47 28.32 2.48
C TRP A 141 21.35 29.84 2.31
N ASP A 142 21.75 30.35 1.14
CA ASP A 142 21.69 31.77 0.77
C ASP A 142 21.12 31.94 -0.65
N LEU A 143 20.39 33.03 -0.90
CA LEU A 143 19.82 33.37 -2.21
C LEU A 143 20.84 34.04 -3.14
N ASN A 144 21.89 34.65 -2.59
CA ASN A 144 22.91 35.36 -3.35
C ASN A 144 24.20 34.52 -3.43
N PRO A 145 24.49 33.90 -4.59
CA PRO A 145 25.64 33.03 -4.73
C PRO A 145 26.97 33.79 -4.55
N ASP A 146 27.05 35.06 -4.93
CA ASP A 146 28.28 35.85 -4.80
C ASP A 146 28.58 36.21 -3.35
N ALA A 147 27.56 36.63 -2.60
CA ALA A 147 27.70 36.95 -1.18
C ALA A 147 28.06 35.70 -0.36
N MET A 148 27.37 34.58 -0.62
CA MET A 148 27.67 33.29 -0.02
C MET A 148 29.11 32.85 -0.35
N TRP A 149 29.52 32.94 -1.61
CA TRP A 149 30.87 32.55 -2.02
C TRP A 149 31.95 33.44 -1.39
N GLY A 150 31.74 34.75 -1.32
CA GLY A 150 32.63 35.67 -0.62
C GLY A 150 32.79 35.32 0.87
N ASN A 151 31.72 34.90 1.54
CA ASN A 151 31.77 34.42 2.92
C ASN A 151 32.57 33.12 3.06
N VAL A 152 32.40 32.18 2.13
CA VAL A 152 33.15 30.91 2.08
C VAL A 152 34.64 31.17 1.89
N VAL A 153 35.03 31.97 0.88
CA VAL A 153 36.43 32.31 0.61
C VAL A 153 37.05 33.05 1.79
N THR A 154 36.35 34.01 2.39
CA THR A 154 36.81 34.71 3.61
C THR A 154 36.99 33.75 4.80
N ASN A 155 36.11 32.74 4.93
CA ASN A 155 36.23 31.74 5.98
C ASN A 155 37.51 30.90 5.80
N PHE A 156 37.80 30.49 4.57
CA PHE A 156 38.98 29.69 4.24
C PHE A 156 40.28 30.47 4.42
N ASP A 157 40.30 31.74 4.02
CA ASP A 157 41.43 32.65 4.22
C ASP A 157 41.74 32.85 5.72
N ARG A 158 40.71 33.16 6.52
CA ARG A 158 40.85 33.38 7.97
C ARG A 158 41.34 32.17 8.74
N ARG A 159 41.04 30.97 8.24
CA ARG A 159 41.42 29.70 8.86
C ARG A 159 42.70 29.13 8.28
N ASP A 160 43.30 29.80 7.29
CA ASP A 160 44.51 29.36 6.59
C ASP A 160 44.41 27.88 6.14
N LEU A 161 43.23 27.50 5.61
CA LEU A 161 42.95 26.10 5.25
C LEU A 161 43.61 25.67 3.95
N PHE A 162 43.88 26.62 3.05
CA PHE A 162 44.37 26.37 1.71
C PHE A 162 45.54 27.26 1.36
N SER A 163 46.42 26.80 0.48
CA SER A 163 47.54 27.61 0.00
C SER A 163 47.07 28.87 -0.74
N GLU A 164 47.90 29.92 -0.76
CA GLU A 164 47.61 31.17 -1.49
C GLU A 164 47.28 30.92 -2.97
N LYS A 165 47.93 29.93 -3.60
CA LYS A 165 47.66 29.54 -4.98
C LYS A 165 46.24 28.99 -5.13
N THR A 166 45.80 28.20 -4.17
CA THR A 166 44.44 27.63 -4.11
C THR A 166 43.42 28.70 -3.80
N MET A 167 43.71 29.64 -2.91
CA MET A 167 42.84 30.79 -2.63
C MET A 167 42.63 31.66 -3.88
N ASN A 168 43.70 31.94 -4.63
CA ASN A 168 43.60 32.63 -5.93
C ASN A 168 42.79 31.86 -6.98
N TYR A 169 42.72 30.52 -6.87
CA TYR A 169 41.89 29.69 -7.73
C TYR A 169 40.41 29.73 -7.30
N LEU A 170 40.14 29.71 -6.00
CA LEU A 170 38.80 29.81 -5.41
C LEU A 170 38.19 31.20 -5.56
N ASP A 171 38.97 32.23 -5.87
CA ASP A 171 38.48 33.58 -6.22
C ASP A 171 37.68 33.62 -7.55
N ALA A 172 37.65 32.52 -8.29
CA ALA A 172 36.77 32.38 -9.45
C ALA A 172 35.29 32.23 -9.05
N ASP A 173 34.40 32.55 -9.98
CA ASP A 173 32.95 32.44 -9.81
C ASP A 173 32.51 30.99 -9.46
N PRO A 174 31.62 30.80 -8.49
CA PRO A 174 31.19 29.47 -8.05
C PRO A 174 30.52 28.65 -9.16
N PHE A 175 29.77 29.27 -10.08
CA PHE A 175 29.14 28.55 -11.19
C PHE A 175 30.18 27.96 -12.15
N VAL A 176 31.31 28.64 -12.34
CA VAL A 176 32.45 28.12 -13.12
C VAL A 176 33.15 27.00 -12.34
N LEU A 177 33.45 27.25 -11.07
CA LEU A 177 34.18 26.31 -10.22
C LEU A 177 33.47 24.97 -10.03
N PHE A 178 32.15 25.01 -9.86
CA PHE A 178 31.33 23.82 -9.64
C PHE A 178 30.70 23.27 -10.93
N GLY A 179 30.98 23.91 -12.08
CA GLY A 179 30.56 23.44 -13.40
C GLY A 179 29.06 23.56 -13.65
N VAL A 180 28.39 24.51 -13.00
CA VAL A 180 27.01 24.90 -13.32
C VAL A 180 26.98 25.51 -14.72
N ASP A 181 27.96 26.35 -15.07
CA ASP A 181 28.05 26.99 -16.39
C ASP A 181 28.67 26.10 -17.49
N ASP A 182 29.16 24.91 -17.12
CA ASP A 182 29.84 24.04 -18.07
C ASP A 182 28.88 23.61 -19.19
N LEU A 183 29.32 23.78 -20.44
CA LEU A 183 28.51 23.47 -21.62
C LEU A 183 28.06 22.01 -21.64
N ILE A 184 28.85 21.10 -21.06
CA ILE A 184 28.49 19.69 -20.93
C ILE A 184 27.35 19.53 -19.93
N THR A 185 27.43 20.16 -18.75
CA THR A 185 26.36 20.19 -17.75
C THR A 185 25.07 20.74 -18.35
N GLN A 186 25.12 21.92 -18.97
CA GLN A 186 23.93 22.57 -19.57
C GLN A 186 23.31 21.73 -20.69
N LYS A 187 24.13 21.07 -21.53
CA LYS A 187 23.63 20.12 -22.53
C LYS A 187 23.01 18.88 -21.89
N ALA A 188 23.57 18.38 -20.80
CA ALA A 188 23.02 17.25 -20.05
C ALA A 188 21.67 17.63 -19.43
N LEU A 189 21.57 18.78 -18.75
CA LEU A 189 20.32 19.29 -18.17
C LEU A 189 19.20 19.39 -19.21
N ARG A 190 19.48 19.98 -20.38
CA ARG A 190 18.48 20.08 -21.47
C ARG A 190 18.08 18.71 -22.06
N LYS A 191 18.94 17.69 -21.94
CA LYS A 191 18.58 16.31 -22.32
C LYS A 191 17.73 15.66 -21.23
N LEU A 192 18.11 15.85 -19.96
CA LEU A 192 17.37 15.32 -18.81
C LEU A 192 15.98 15.93 -18.72
N ASP A 193 15.78 17.20 -19.07
CA ASP A 193 14.46 17.83 -19.04
C ASP A 193 13.43 17.20 -20.01
N LYS A 194 13.91 16.49 -21.05
CA LYS A 194 13.06 15.85 -22.04
C LYS A 194 12.56 14.47 -21.60
N PHE A 195 13.17 13.87 -20.59
CA PHE A 195 12.87 12.52 -20.18
C PHE A 195 12.74 12.44 -18.66
N PRO A 196 11.75 11.70 -18.14
CA PRO A 196 11.72 11.42 -16.72
C PRO A 196 12.97 10.61 -16.36
N VAL A 197 13.83 11.19 -15.53
CA VAL A 197 15.08 10.56 -15.06
C VAL A 197 15.05 10.37 -13.55
N LEU A 198 15.34 9.14 -13.12
CA LEU A 198 15.50 8.80 -11.72
C LEU A 198 16.92 9.13 -11.29
N LEU A 199 17.05 9.97 -10.28
CA LEU A 199 18.32 10.34 -9.68
C LEU A 199 18.45 9.57 -8.36
N SER A 200 19.64 9.05 -8.05
CA SER A 200 19.89 8.31 -6.82
C SER A 200 21.22 8.65 -6.18
N ARG A 201 21.18 9.28 -5.01
CA ARG A 201 22.32 9.62 -4.15
C ARG A 201 23.00 8.38 -3.60
N GLY A 202 22.20 7.40 -3.16
CA GLY A 202 22.65 6.14 -2.60
C GLY A 202 23.05 5.08 -3.63
N VAL A 203 23.23 3.84 -3.15
CA VAL A 203 23.31 2.64 -4.00
C VAL A 203 21.92 2.30 -4.55
N LYS A 204 20.88 2.58 -3.76
CA LYS A 204 19.48 2.47 -4.14
C LYS A 204 18.82 3.84 -3.98
N PRO A 205 17.83 4.18 -4.81
CA PRO A 205 17.08 5.40 -4.64
C PRO A 205 16.23 5.34 -3.36
N ASP A 206 16.19 6.44 -2.62
CA ASP A 206 15.32 6.59 -1.45
C ASP A 206 13.88 6.96 -1.84
N SER A 207 12.99 7.02 -0.85
CA SER A 207 11.58 7.34 -1.08
C SER A 207 11.42 8.71 -1.74
N ASP A 208 12.10 9.73 -1.24
CA ASP A 208 12.00 11.11 -1.74
C ASP A 208 12.45 11.22 -3.20
N GLU A 209 13.48 10.47 -3.59
CA GLU A 209 13.94 10.37 -4.98
C GLU A 209 12.90 9.73 -5.90
N TRP A 210 12.15 8.73 -5.42
CA TRP A 210 11.03 8.15 -6.16
C TRP A 210 9.82 9.08 -6.25
N PHE A 211 9.50 9.82 -5.18
CA PHE A 211 8.48 10.87 -5.20
C PHE A 211 8.83 11.94 -6.24
N ALA A 212 10.06 12.46 -6.17
CA ALA A 212 10.55 13.40 -7.16
C ALA A 212 10.50 12.80 -8.57
N TYR A 213 10.83 11.51 -8.75
CA TYR A 213 10.77 10.85 -10.05
C TYR A 213 9.38 10.86 -10.70
N LEU A 214 8.33 10.67 -9.90
CA LEU A 214 6.94 10.76 -10.35
C LEU A 214 6.35 12.19 -10.31
N GLU A 215 7.17 13.19 -10.00
CA GLU A 215 6.75 14.59 -9.83
C GLU A 215 5.64 14.71 -8.78
N LEU A 216 5.87 14.09 -7.62
CA LEU A 216 5.00 14.14 -6.45
C LEU A 216 5.76 14.78 -5.28
N ASP A 217 5.04 15.53 -4.46
CA ASP A 217 5.56 16.09 -3.21
C ASP A 217 5.30 15.09 -2.06
N PRO A 218 6.32 14.67 -1.30
CA PRO A 218 6.15 13.68 -0.24
C PRO A 218 5.12 14.05 0.84
N LEU A 219 4.91 15.36 1.09
CA LEU A 219 4.01 15.84 2.13
C LEU A 219 2.61 16.13 1.56
N ALA A 220 2.52 16.78 0.41
CA ALA A 220 1.24 17.14 -0.19
C ALA A 220 0.54 15.95 -0.86
N ASP A 221 1.31 15.01 -1.42
CA ASP A 221 0.82 13.84 -2.15
C ASP A 221 0.96 12.53 -1.33
N GLU A 222 0.95 12.63 0.00
CA GLU A 222 1.03 11.48 0.92
C GLU A 222 0.02 10.35 0.58
N PRO A 223 -1.26 10.63 0.23
CA PRO A 223 -2.21 9.59 -0.17
C PRO A 223 -1.84 8.84 -1.45
N LEU A 224 -0.92 9.37 -2.26
CA LEU A 224 -0.38 8.74 -3.47
C LEU A 224 0.93 7.99 -3.21
N GLY A 225 1.45 8.01 -1.97
CA GLY A 225 2.69 7.34 -1.58
C GLY A 225 2.70 5.85 -1.90
N TRP A 226 1.54 5.18 -1.85
CA TRP A 226 1.42 3.78 -2.26
C TRP A 226 1.81 3.54 -3.73
N ILE A 227 1.61 4.52 -4.63
CA ILE A 227 2.00 4.45 -6.05
C ILE A 227 3.53 4.50 -6.16
N VAL A 228 4.15 5.38 -5.37
CA VAL A 228 5.60 5.57 -5.32
C VAL A 228 6.28 4.31 -4.78
N GLN A 229 5.82 3.81 -3.64
CA GLN A 229 6.29 2.55 -3.05
C GLN A 229 6.10 1.38 -4.03
N SER A 230 4.92 1.31 -4.65
CA SER A 230 4.59 0.31 -5.66
C SER A 230 5.48 0.35 -6.90
N LEU A 231 6.00 1.51 -7.28
CA LEU A 231 6.97 1.66 -8.38
C LEU A 231 8.37 1.27 -7.91
N ALA A 232 8.76 1.65 -6.70
CA ALA A 232 10.06 1.33 -6.11
C ALA A 232 10.27 -0.17 -5.89
N GLU A 233 9.21 -0.88 -5.49
CA GLU A 233 9.20 -2.34 -5.28
C GLU A 233 9.01 -3.15 -6.57
N MET A 234 8.60 -2.50 -7.67
CA MET A 234 8.33 -3.19 -8.93
C MET A 234 9.61 -3.79 -9.50
N GLU A 235 9.65 -5.12 -9.61
CA GLU A 235 10.75 -5.81 -10.27
C GLU A 235 10.83 -5.40 -11.74
N LEU A 236 12.06 -5.18 -12.21
CA LEU A 236 12.29 -4.87 -13.61
C LEU A 236 11.91 -6.09 -14.46
N PRO A 237 11.23 -5.89 -15.60
CA PRO A 237 10.84 -7.00 -16.44
C PRO A 237 12.10 -7.64 -17.02
N ALA A 238 12.24 -8.97 -16.99
CA ALA A 238 13.36 -9.62 -17.66
C ALA A 238 13.37 -9.22 -19.16
N PRO A 239 14.51 -8.83 -19.76
CA PRO A 239 15.90 -8.92 -19.29
C PRO A 239 16.49 -7.57 -18.81
N TRP A 240 15.68 -6.69 -18.23
CA TRP A 240 16.11 -5.36 -17.81
C TRP A 240 16.85 -5.41 -16.46
N THR A 241 17.90 -4.60 -16.33
CA THR A 241 18.60 -4.33 -15.07
C THR A 241 18.81 -2.84 -14.88
N SER A 242 18.99 -2.41 -13.63
CA SER A 242 19.33 -1.03 -13.28
C SER A 242 20.78 -0.92 -12.83
N TYR A 243 21.42 0.18 -13.17
CA TYR A 243 22.75 0.55 -12.66
C TYR A 243 22.85 2.07 -12.51
N LYS A 244 23.69 2.51 -11.57
CA LYS A 244 23.94 3.93 -11.33
C LYS A 244 25.01 4.45 -12.28
N GLY A 245 24.63 5.39 -13.13
CA GLY A 245 25.51 6.09 -14.08
C GLY A 245 26.21 7.31 -13.49
N VAL A 246 26.88 8.07 -14.36
CA VAL A 246 27.57 9.33 -13.99
C VAL A 246 26.56 10.38 -13.55
N GLY A 247 26.89 11.16 -12.51
CA GLY A 247 26.01 12.18 -11.95
C GLY A 247 24.76 11.60 -11.28
N SER A 248 24.87 10.38 -10.75
CA SER A 248 23.82 9.69 -10.00
C SER A 248 22.54 9.42 -10.78
N ILE A 249 22.62 9.41 -12.11
CA ILE A 249 21.49 9.04 -12.99
C ILE A 249 21.33 7.53 -12.99
N VAL A 250 20.14 7.02 -12.66
CA VAL A 250 19.83 5.59 -12.81
C VAL A 250 19.59 5.28 -14.29
N CYS A 251 20.34 4.32 -14.81
CA CYS A 251 20.21 3.82 -16.17
C CYS A 251 19.65 2.39 -16.15
N PHE A 252 18.72 2.11 -17.06
CA PHE A 252 18.14 0.78 -17.25
C PHE A 252 18.71 0.19 -18.54
N LEU A 253 19.31 -1.00 -18.45
CA LEU A 253 19.88 -1.73 -19.59
C LEU A 253 19.06 -2.99 -19.87
N ASN A 254 18.67 -3.16 -21.13
CA ASN A 254 18.08 -4.40 -21.60
C ASN A 254 19.19 -5.33 -22.12
N HIS A 255 19.48 -6.43 -21.41
CA HIS A 255 20.62 -7.29 -21.75
C HIS A 255 20.48 -8.04 -23.09
N GLN A 256 19.25 -8.25 -23.58
CA GLN A 256 19.04 -8.94 -24.86
C GLN A 256 19.27 -8.00 -26.06
N THR A 257 18.83 -6.75 -25.94
CA THR A 257 18.89 -5.77 -27.04
C THR A 257 20.11 -4.85 -26.96
N GLY A 258 20.78 -4.79 -25.82
CA GLY A 258 21.85 -3.83 -25.54
C GLY A 258 21.37 -2.37 -25.43
N ARG A 259 20.06 -2.12 -25.48
CA ARG A 259 19.49 -0.77 -25.39
C ARG A 259 19.49 -0.29 -23.94
N SER A 260 19.95 0.93 -23.72
CA SER A 260 19.85 1.63 -22.44
C SER A 260 18.83 2.77 -22.51
N THR A 261 18.19 3.05 -21.38
CA THR A 261 17.26 4.18 -21.19
C THR A 261 17.42 4.76 -19.80
N TRP A 262 17.15 6.06 -19.63
CA TRP A 262 17.09 6.71 -18.31
C TRP A 262 15.68 6.68 -17.69
N LYS A 263 14.70 6.24 -18.48
CA LYS A 263 13.31 6.09 -18.08
C LYS A 263 13.04 4.66 -17.64
N HIS A 264 12.51 4.48 -16.43
CA HIS A 264 12.10 3.19 -15.91
C HIS A 264 11.12 2.51 -16.87
N PRO A 265 11.25 1.20 -17.18
CA PRO A 265 10.38 0.53 -18.14
C PRO A 265 8.87 0.64 -17.84
N PHE A 266 8.53 0.73 -16.55
CA PHE A 266 7.14 0.90 -16.09
C PHE A 266 6.75 2.36 -15.77
N TYR A 267 7.59 3.36 -16.05
CA TYR A 267 7.29 4.75 -15.69
C TYR A 267 5.94 5.22 -16.22
N ASP A 268 5.64 4.97 -17.50
CA ASP A 268 4.40 5.44 -18.12
C ASP A 268 3.15 4.85 -17.48
N TYR A 269 3.23 3.59 -17.04
CA TYR A 269 2.14 2.94 -16.31
C TYR A 269 1.89 3.66 -14.98
N PHE A 270 2.94 3.93 -14.20
CA PHE A 270 2.79 4.60 -12.90
C PHE A 270 2.44 6.09 -13.03
N ALA A 271 2.87 6.77 -14.09
CA ALA A 271 2.44 8.13 -14.40
C ALA A 271 0.95 8.18 -14.76
N GLN A 272 0.45 7.20 -15.53
CA GLN A 272 -0.99 7.07 -15.80
C GLN A 272 -1.77 6.71 -14.53
N LEU A 273 -1.22 5.84 -13.68
CA LEU A 273 -1.82 5.46 -12.40
C LEU A 273 -1.91 6.65 -11.44
N LYS A 274 -0.86 7.48 -11.36
CA LYS A 274 -0.87 8.77 -10.67
C LYS A 274 -2.00 9.64 -11.20
N HIS A 275 -2.07 9.85 -12.51
CA HIS A 275 -3.10 10.69 -13.12
C HIS A 275 -4.52 10.18 -12.82
N PHE A 276 -4.73 8.87 -12.92
CA PHE A 276 -5.98 8.23 -12.52
C PHE A 276 -6.30 8.49 -11.05
N ALA A 277 -5.36 8.26 -10.13
CA ALA A 277 -5.58 8.44 -8.70
C ALA A 277 -5.87 9.91 -8.32
N THR A 278 -5.32 10.87 -9.05
CA THR A 278 -5.62 12.30 -8.84
C THR A 278 -7.00 12.74 -9.36
N THR A 279 -7.60 11.99 -10.29
CA THR A 279 -8.85 12.38 -10.98
C THR A 279 -10.05 11.51 -10.62
N ALA A 280 -9.81 10.26 -10.23
CA ALA A 280 -10.84 9.29 -9.88
C ALA A 280 -11.42 9.54 -8.48
N SER A 281 -12.61 8.99 -8.22
CA SER A 281 -13.19 9.02 -6.88
C SER A 281 -12.37 8.14 -5.91
N PRO A 282 -12.38 8.44 -4.60
CA PRO A 282 -11.68 7.63 -3.60
C PRO A 282 -12.01 6.13 -3.66
N GLU A 283 -13.25 5.79 -4.01
CA GLU A 283 -13.75 4.41 -4.11
C GLU A 283 -13.15 3.69 -5.32
N HIS A 284 -13.00 4.38 -6.45
CA HIS A 284 -12.30 3.83 -7.62
C HIS A 284 -10.80 3.68 -7.35
N VAL A 285 -10.19 4.56 -6.55
CA VAL A 285 -8.81 4.39 -6.10
C VAL A 285 -8.68 3.17 -5.19
N LYS A 286 -9.61 2.97 -4.24
CA LYS A 286 -9.69 1.75 -3.41
C LYS A 286 -9.83 0.50 -4.28
N GLN A 287 -10.78 0.47 -5.21
CA GLN A 287 -10.99 -0.62 -6.16
C GLN A 287 -9.70 -0.94 -6.95
N CYS A 288 -9.01 0.08 -7.45
CA CYS A 288 -7.72 -0.05 -8.12
C CYS A 288 -6.66 -0.69 -7.22
N ARG A 289 -6.54 -0.23 -5.96
CA ARG A 289 -5.59 -0.79 -4.98
C ARG A 289 -5.95 -2.24 -4.64
N LEU A 290 -7.23 -2.58 -4.51
CA LEU A 290 -7.73 -3.94 -4.28
C LEU A 290 -7.38 -4.86 -5.46
N ASN A 291 -7.62 -4.42 -6.69
CA ASN A 291 -7.23 -5.15 -7.90
C ASN A 291 -5.74 -5.46 -7.90
N ARG A 292 -4.90 -4.50 -7.49
CA ARG A 292 -3.46 -4.71 -7.36
C ARG A 292 -3.11 -5.70 -6.26
N LEU A 293 -3.74 -5.61 -5.08
CA LEU A 293 -3.53 -6.54 -3.96
C LEU A 293 -3.82 -7.99 -4.40
N ILE A 294 -4.97 -8.22 -5.04
CA ILE A 294 -5.35 -9.56 -5.52
C ILE A 294 -4.44 -10.01 -6.66
N TRP A 295 -4.06 -9.13 -7.58
CA TRP A 295 -3.13 -9.47 -8.66
C TRP A 295 -1.74 -9.88 -8.12
N SER A 296 -1.21 -9.15 -7.15
CA SER A 296 0.06 -9.49 -6.48
C SER A 296 -0.02 -10.88 -5.84
N TYR A 297 -1.14 -11.19 -5.17
CA TYR A 297 -1.38 -12.52 -4.63
C TYR A 297 -1.38 -13.61 -5.73
N GLU A 298 -2.18 -13.42 -6.79
CA GLU A 298 -2.32 -14.43 -7.86
C GLU A 298 -1.02 -14.66 -8.65
N THR A 299 -0.19 -13.62 -8.80
CA THR A 299 1.08 -13.72 -9.54
C THR A 299 2.20 -14.40 -8.76
N GLN A 300 2.16 -14.35 -7.42
CA GLN A 300 3.14 -15.02 -6.56
C GLN A 300 2.91 -16.55 -6.44
N GLY A 301 1.73 -17.06 -6.81
CA GLY A 301 1.30 -18.42 -6.50
C GLY A 301 1.95 -19.62 -7.21
N PRO A 302 2.55 -19.55 -8.41
CA PRO A 302 3.05 -20.77 -9.08
C PRO A 302 4.48 -21.20 -8.70
N THR A 303 5.27 -20.38 -8.00
CA THR A 303 6.73 -20.56 -7.89
C THR A 303 7.22 -21.59 -6.87
N GLY A 304 6.34 -22.44 -6.33
CA GLY A 304 6.74 -23.61 -5.52
C GLY A 304 7.11 -23.32 -4.06
N SER A 305 7.01 -22.06 -3.62
CA SER A 305 7.04 -21.70 -2.20
C SER A 305 5.67 -21.92 -1.56
N LEU A 306 5.65 -22.16 -0.24
CA LEU A 306 4.44 -22.21 0.58
C LEU A 306 3.77 -20.83 0.58
N GLN A 307 2.99 -20.54 -0.47
CA GLN A 307 2.23 -19.31 -0.59
C GLN A 307 1.31 -19.18 0.63
N GLU A 308 1.34 -18.02 1.28
CA GLU A 308 0.37 -17.74 2.34
C GLU A 308 -1.06 -17.80 1.77
N PRO A 309 -2.05 -18.22 2.55
CA PRO A 309 -3.43 -18.14 2.09
C PRO A 309 -3.83 -16.68 1.89
N LEU A 310 -4.70 -16.40 0.90
CA LEU A 310 -5.25 -15.05 0.67
C LEU A 310 -5.80 -14.41 1.95
N VAL A 311 -6.32 -15.25 2.85
CA VAL A 311 -6.80 -14.85 4.18
C VAL A 311 -5.66 -15.03 5.19
N SER A 312 -4.60 -14.24 5.08
CA SER A 312 -3.52 -14.13 6.07
C SER A 312 -3.54 -12.77 6.77
N PRO A 313 -2.88 -12.62 7.94
CA PRO A 313 -2.81 -11.34 8.63
C PRO A 313 -2.28 -10.20 7.75
N GLU A 314 -1.22 -10.46 6.98
CA GLU A 314 -0.57 -9.49 6.08
C GLU A 314 -1.56 -8.96 5.03
N TYR A 315 -2.32 -9.85 4.36
CA TYR A 315 -3.31 -9.43 3.37
C TYR A 315 -4.50 -8.69 4.00
N ILE A 316 -4.85 -8.99 5.25
CA ILE A 316 -5.90 -8.27 5.98
C ILE A 316 -5.41 -6.89 6.44
N GLU A 317 -4.16 -6.76 6.87
CA GLU A 317 -3.51 -5.46 7.14
C GLU A 317 -3.49 -4.59 5.89
N ASN A 318 -3.03 -5.13 4.75
CA ASN A 318 -3.02 -4.41 3.47
C ASN A 318 -4.44 -4.01 3.03
N LEU A 319 -5.43 -4.89 3.20
CA LEU A 319 -6.83 -4.57 2.91
C LEU A 319 -7.35 -3.45 3.83
N ALA A 320 -7.05 -3.51 5.13
CA ALA A 320 -7.43 -2.47 6.07
C ALA A 320 -6.77 -1.13 5.76
N GLU A 321 -5.50 -1.13 5.37
CA GLU A 321 -4.77 0.07 4.92
C GLU A 321 -5.42 0.70 3.68
N ILE A 322 -5.80 -0.13 2.69
CA ILE A 322 -6.51 0.34 1.49
C ILE A 322 -7.84 1.01 1.86
N MET A 323 -8.57 0.43 2.81
CA MET A 323 -9.88 0.93 3.23
C MET A 323 -9.79 2.08 4.27
N GLY A 324 -8.61 2.32 4.85
CA GLY A 324 -8.39 3.31 5.91
C GLY A 324 -8.95 2.88 7.27
N TYR A 325 -8.82 1.60 7.63
CA TYR A 325 -9.31 1.04 8.90
C TYR A 325 -8.15 0.75 9.86
N ASP A 326 -8.30 1.13 11.13
CA ASP A 326 -7.34 0.84 12.19
C ASP A 326 -7.71 -0.47 12.90
N LEU A 327 -7.01 -1.55 12.57
CA LEU A 327 -7.27 -2.88 13.15
C LEU A 327 -6.85 -3.01 14.63
N ALA A 328 -6.01 -2.11 15.13
CA ALA A 328 -5.64 -2.08 16.54
C ALA A 328 -6.77 -1.47 17.38
N ALA A 329 -7.40 -0.40 16.87
CA ALA A 329 -8.55 0.23 17.51
C ALA A 329 -9.86 -0.57 17.31
N GLU A 330 -10.05 -1.17 16.14
CA GLU A 330 -11.31 -1.81 15.73
C GLU A 330 -11.13 -3.27 15.32
N PRO A 331 -10.64 -4.15 16.21
CA PRO A 331 -10.30 -5.53 15.86
C PRO A 331 -11.53 -6.38 15.48
N TYR A 332 -12.75 -5.92 15.79
CA TYR A 332 -13.99 -6.58 15.40
C TYR A 332 -14.26 -6.52 13.88
N ILE A 333 -13.69 -5.54 13.17
CA ILE A 333 -13.82 -5.37 11.70
C ILE A 333 -13.09 -6.48 10.93
N VAL A 334 -12.10 -7.13 11.55
CA VAL A 334 -11.30 -8.20 10.93
C VAL A 334 -12.17 -9.31 10.34
N ARG A 335 -13.33 -9.60 10.95
CA ARG A 335 -14.27 -10.60 10.42
C ARG A 335 -14.80 -10.21 9.05
N ASP A 336 -15.25 -8.97 8.88
CA ASP A 336 -15.79 -8.49 7.61
C ASP A 336 -14.71 -8.50 6.54
N LEU A 337 -13.52 -8.02 6.87
CA LEU A 337 -12.37 -8.03 5.95
C LEU A 337 -12.03 -9.43 5.46
N LYS A 338 -12.06 -10.44 6.35
CA LYS A 338 -11.85 -11.85 5.97
C LYS A 338 -12.92 -12.40 5.03
N THR A 339 -14.16 -11.94 5.18
CA THR A 339 -15.26 -12.33 4.29
C THR A 339 -15.09 -11.67 2.94
N TYR A 340 -14.90 -10.35 2.92
CA TYR A 340 -14.83 -9.57 1.68
C TYR A 340 -13.55 -9.82 0.87
N ILE A 341 -12.40 -10.10 1.48
CA ILE A 341 -11.20 -10.45 0.69
C ILE A 341 -11.40 -11.72 -0.15
N LYS A 342 -12.23 -12.67 0.33
CA LYS A 342 -12.61 -13.86 -0.45
C LYS A 342 -13.56 -13.50 -1.60
N ILE A 343 -14.50 -12.59 -1.34
CA ILE A 343 -15.42 -12.06 -2.36
C ILE A 343 -14.63 -11.35 -3.46
N PHE A 344 -13.72 -10.45 -3.08
CA PHE A 344 -12.83 -9.75 -4.01
C PHE A 344 -11.97 -10.72 -4.82
N GLY A 345 -11.37 -11.73 -4.18
CA GLY A 345 -10.61 -12.77 -4.87
C GLY A 345 -11.47 -13.55 -5.88
N HIS A 346 -12.73 -13.86 -5.55
CA HIS A 346 -13.65 -14.52 -6.48
C HIS A 346 -14.09 -13.61 -7.63
N SER A 347 -14.45 -12.36 -7.31
CA SER A 347 -14.83 -11.29 -8.25
C SER A 347 -13.71 -11.09 -9.28
N TYR A 348 -12.48 -10.91 -8.82
CA TYR A 348 -11.28 -10.75 -9.65
C TYR A 348 -11.01 -11.96 -10.56
N ARG A 349 -11.11 -13.20 -10.04
CA ARG A 349 -10.91 -14.41 -10.87
C ARG A 349 -11.97 -14.58 -11.95
N THR A 350 -13.18 -14.06 -11.72
CA THR A 350 -14.31 -14.22 -12.63
C THR A 350 -14.37 -13.10 -13.67
N ASN A 351 -14.14 -11.86 -13.23
CA ASN A 351 -14.34 -10.65 -14.03
C ASN A 351 -13.03 -9.96 -14.45
N GLU A 352 -11.87 -10.47 -14.03
CA GLU A 352 -10.54 -9.81 -14.15
C GLU A 352 -10.42 -8.51 -13.33
N GLU A 353 -11.48 -8.10 -12.63
CA GLU A 353 -11.54 -6.93 -11.76
C GLU A 353 -12.50 -7.17 -10.57
N VAL A 354 -12.23 -6.51 -9.45
CA VAL A 354 -13.13 -6.42 -8.29
C VAL A 354 -14.26 -5.47 -8.63
N ALA A 355 -15.51 -5.91 -8.47
CA ALA A 355 -16.67 -5.05 -8.69
C ALA A 355 -16.70 -3.89 -7.66
N ILE A 356 -17.07 -2.69 -8.10
CA ILE A 356 -17.12 -1.52 -7.21
C ILE A 356 -18.26 -1.65 -6.19
N GLU A 357 -19.32 -2.38 -6.54
CA GLU A 357 -20.43 -2.73 -5.66
C GLU A 357 -19.97 -3.55 -4.46
N ASP A 358 -18.99 -4.45 -4.65
CA ASP A 358 -18.41 -5.23 -3.56
C ASP A 358 -17.64 -4.33 -2.58
N VAL A 359 -17.01 -3.25 -3.08
CA VAL A 359 -16.30 -2.26 -2.25
C VAL A 359 -17.29 -1.48 -1.38
N PHE A 360 -18.40 -1.00 -1.97
CA PHE A 360 -19.47 -0.33 -1.24
C PHE A 360 -20.12 -1.26 -0.20
N ALA A 361 -20.35 -2.52 -0.55
CA ALA A 361 -20.92 -3.51 0.35
C ALA A 361 -20.02 -3.75 1.57
N LEU A 362 -18.70 -3.76 1.39
CA LEU A 362 -17.75 -3.82 2.51
C LEU A 362 -17.86 -2.59 3.42
N GLU A 363 -17.85 -1.39 2.85
CA GLU A 363 -17.94 -0.15 3.65
C GLU A 363 -19.23 -0.10 4.47
N GLU A 364 -20.34 -0.52 3.87
CA GLU A 364 -21.64 -0.59 4.53
C GLU A 364 -21.66 -1.65 5.65
N ALA A 365 -21.10 -2.84 5.41
CA ALA A 365 -20.97 -3.86 6.44
C ALA A 365 -20.16 -3.38 7.65
N VAL A 366 -19.03 -2.70 7.39
CA VAL A 366 -18.18 -2.11 8.45
C VAL A 366 -18.92 -1.00 9.19
N ARG A 367 -19.66 -0.14 8.49
CA ARG A 367 -20.47 0.93 9.10
C ARG A 367 -21.55 0.36 10.02
N LEU A 368 -22.24 -0.70 9.60
CA LEU A 368 -23.24 -1.39 10.42
C LEU A 368 -22.61 -2.02 11.67
N ASN A 369 -21.43 -2.63 11.53
CA ASN A 369 -20.73 -3.23 12.68
C ASN A 369 -20.17 -2.19 13.66
N ARG A 370 -19.72 -1.02 13.18
CA ARG A 370 -19.41 0.13 14.03
C ARG A 370 -20.64 0.58 14.82
N SER A 371 -21.77 0.82 14.14
CA SER A 371 -23.02 1.23 14.78
C SER A 371 -23.52 0.21 15.81
N ARG A 372 -23.42 -1.09 15.51
CA ARG A 372 -23.73 -2.16 16.46
C ARG A 372 -22.81 -2.14 17.67
N THR A 373 -21.52 -1.92 17.45
CA THR A 373 -20.52 -1.86 18.52
C THR A 373 -20.73 -0.64 19.40
N ASP A 374 -21.05 0.51 18.83
CA ASP A 374 -21.40 1.74 19.56
C ASP A 374 -22.66 1.52 20.41
N LEU A 375 -23.72 0.94 19.84
CA LEU A 375 -24.94 0.61 20.56
C LEU A 375 -24.67 -0.33 21.75
N ILE A 376 -23.86 -1.37 21.52
CA ILE A 376 -23.43 -2.29 22.58
C ILE A 376 -22.67 -1.49 23.64
N GLN A 377 -21.65 -0.72 23.28
CA GLN A 377 -20.84 0.06 24.21
C GLN A 377 -21.68 1.05 25.03
N ASP A 378 -22.62 1.76 24.42
CA ASP A 378 -23.49 2.71 25.09
C ASP A 378 -24.48 2.01 26.03
N THR A 379 -25.00 0.85 25.62
CA THR A 379 -25.81 -0.01 26.51
C THR A 379 -24.98 -0.47 27.72
N TRP A 380 -23.73 -0.88 27.50
CA TRP A 380 -22.82 -1.28 28.59
C TRP A 380 -22.40 -0.12 29.49
N LYS A 381 -22.19 1.09 28.95
CA LYS A 381 -21.92 2.31 29.74
C LYS A 381 -23.13 2.66 30.59
N GLY A 382 -24.32 2.71 29.99
CA GLY A 382 -25.58 2.92 30.72
C GLY A 382 -25.79 1.90 31.83
N LEU A 383 -25.46 0.63 31.59
CA LEU A 383 -25.48 -0.43 32.60
C LEU A 383 -24.49 -0.20 33.75
N ARG A 384 -23.30 0.36 33.48
CA ARG A 384 -22.29 0.68 34.52
C ARG A 384 -22.67 1.90 35.35
N ASP A 385 -23.31 2.89 34.72
CA ASP A 385 -23.67 4.15 35.35
C ASP A 385 -24.97 4.06 36.17
N LEU A 386 -25.64 2.91 36.16
CA LEU A 386 -26.79 2.65 37.02
C LEU A 386 -26.38 2.67 38.51
N PRO A 387 -26.96 3.58 39.32
CA PRO A 387 -26.46 3.89 40.67
C PRO A 387 -26.70 2.78 41.71
N THR A 388 -27.45 1.72 41.39
CA THR A 388 -27.81 0.68 42.36
C THR A 388 -27.61 -0.74 41.82
N LYS A 389 -27.11 -1.62 42.69
CA LYS A 389 -26.88 -3.04 42.40
C LYS A 389 -28.14 -3.80 41.96
N GLU A 390 -29.33 -3.28 42.28
CA GLU A 390 -30.62 -3.83 41.87
C GLU A 390 -30.99 -3.46 40.44
N THR A 391 -30.71 -2.24 39.99
CA THR A 391 -31.00 -1.82 38.61
C THR A 391 -30.09 -2.55 37.61
N TYR A 392 -28.83 -2.82 37.96
CA TYR A 392 -27.94 -3.69 37.18
C TYR A 392 -28.48 -5.13 37.07
N LYS A 393 -29.01 -5.71 38.15
CA LYS A 393 -29.60 -7.06 38.11
C LYS A 393 -30.84 -7.12 37.22
N THR A 394 -31.67 -6.08 37.23
CA THR A 394 -32.87 -6.00 36.39
C THR A 394 -32.51 -5.86 34.91
N ALA A 395 -31.58 -4.96 34.57
CA ALA A 395 -31.14 -4.77 33.20
C ALA A 395 -30.39 -6.00 32.65
N LYS A 396 -29.58 -6.67 33.48
CA LYS A 396 -28.98 -7.97 33.13
C LYS A 396 -30.03 -9.05 32.90
N ARG A 397 -31.08 -9.11 33.73
CA ARG A 397 -32.20 -10.05 33.52
C ARG A 397 -32.90 -9.82 32.20
N LEU A 398 -33.20 -8.56 31.84
CA LEU A 398 -33.85 -8.25 30.57
C LEU A 398 -32.98 -8.65 29.37
N TYR A 399 -31.66 -8.41 29.45
CA TYR A 399 -30.72 -8.85 28.43
C TYR A 399 -30.60 -10.39 28.34
N ASP A 400 -30.60 -11.08 29.48
CA ASP A 400 -30.57 -12.55 29.54
C ASP A 400 -31.90 -13.15 29.02
N GLU A 401 -33.04 -12.53 29.31
CA GLU A 401 -34.38 -12.91 28.83
C GLU A 401 -34.51 -12.71 27.32
N GLU A 402 -34.08 -11.56 26.77
CA GLU A 402 -34.04 -11.35 25.32
C GLU A 402 -33.13 -12.35 24.62
N ASN A 403 -31.93 -12.61 25.16
CA ASN A 403 -31.02 -13.61 24.61
C ASN A 403 -31.53 -15.04 24.76
N GLU A 404 -32.34 -15.34 25.77
CA GLU A 404 -32.97 -16.64 25.94
C GLU A 404 -34.15 -16.82 24.99
N ILE A 405 -34.90 -15.76 24.70
CA ILE A 405 -35.90 -15.75 23.63
C ILE A 405 -35.22 -15.99 22.28
N ILE A 406 -34.12 -15.29 21.99
CA ILE A 406 -33.32 -15.50 20.77
C ILE A 406 -32.76 -16.93 20.72
N ARG A 407 -32.28 -17.50 21.84
CA ARG A 407 -31.80 -18.89 21.90
C ARG A 407 -32.90 -19.94 21.76
N LYS A 408 -34.08 -19.73 22.35
CA LYS A 408 -35.26 -20.60 22.16
C LYS A 408 -35.80 -20.53 20.74
N LEU A 409 -35.73 -19.35 20.12
CA LEU A 409 -35.99 -19.18 18.70
C LEU A 409 -34.92 -19.86 17.84
N ALA A 410 -33.65 -19.91 18.27
CA ALA A 410 -32.54 -20.58 17.59
C ALA A 410 -32.57 -22.12 17.70
N SER A 411 -33.05 -22.71 18.80
CA SER A 411 -33.18 -24.18 18.95
C SER A 411 -34.32 -24.78 18.10
N GLY A 412 -35.30 -23.97 17.71
CA GLY A 412 -36.40 -24.37 16.83
C GLY A 412 -37.48 -25.24 17.49
N GLU A 413 -37.45 -25.36 18.81
CA GLU A 413 -38.51 -25.98 19.61
C GLU A 413 -39.49 -24.89 20.06
N VAL A 414 -40.50 -24.66 19.24
CA VAL A 414 -41.58 -23.72 19.55
C VAL A 414 -42.75 -24.52 20.11
N MET A 415 -43.10 -24.30 21.37
CA MET A 415 -44.16 -25.04 22.07
C MET A 415 -45.43 -24.20 22.17
N CYS A 416 -46.57 -24.87 22.11
CA CYS A 416 -47.89 -24.27 22.20
C CYS A 416 -48.15 -23.85 23.63
N VAL A 417 -48.34 -22.54 23.86
CA VAL A 417 -48.57 -21.97 25.20
C VAL A 417 -49.72 -22.61 25.98
N GLU A 418 -50.72 -23.14 25.26
CA GLU A 418 -51.92 -23.74 25.87
C GLU A 418 -51.80 -25.22 26.27
N CYS A 419 -50.91 -25.98 25.64
CA CYS A 419 -50.94 -27.45 25.79
C CYS A 419 -49.57 -28.12 25.67
N ASP A 420 -48.48 -27.34 25.60
CA ASP A 420 -47.11 -27.81 25.47
C ASP A 420 -46.89 -28.82 24.33
N SER A 421 -47.73 -28.79 23.29
CA SER A 421 -47.48 -29.51 22.04
C SER A 421 -46.72 -28.62 21.06
N VAL A 422 -46.16 -29.18 19.99
CA VAL A 422 -45.43 -28.39 18.98
C VAL A 422 -46.33 -27.30 18.39
N ALA A 423 -45.91 -26.05 18.52
CA ALA A 423 -46.62 -24.93 17.92
C ALA A 423 -46.37 -24.89 16.42
N LEU A 424 -47.46 -24.80 15.66
CA LEU A 424 -47.46 -24.74 14.19
C LEU A 424 -48.13 -23.48 13.67
N SER A 425 -48.53 -22.59 14.57
CA SER A 425 -49.13 -21.31 14.24
C SER A 425 -48.64 -20.26 15.22
N TYR A 426 -48.33 -19.07 14.71
CA TYR A 426 -48.14 -17.87 15.52
C TYR A 426 -49.39 -17.00 15.39
N CYS A 427 -50.05 -16.71 16.50
CA CYS A 427 -51.22 -15.84 16.49
C CYS A 427 -50.79 -14.38 16.63
N THR A 428 -51.12 -13.53 15.66
CA THR A 428 -50.75 -12.11 15.71
C THR A 428 -51.53 -11.31 16.74
N MET A 429 -52.68 -11.81 17.20
CA MET A 429 -53.52 -11.12 18.18
C MET A 429 -53.02 -11.34 19.62
N PHE A 430 -52.44 -12.51 19.90
CA PHE A 430 -51.90 -12.85 21.21
C PHE A 430 -50.37 -12.77 21.26
N GLU A 431 -49.73 -12.59 20.11
CA GLU A 431 -48.28 -12.62 19.94
C GLU A 431 -47.63 -13.92 20.45
N ASP A 432 -48.42 -15.00 20.46
CA ASP A 432 -48.08 -16.29 21.04
C ASP A 432 -48.06 -17.41 20.00
N TYR A 433 -47.27 -18.44 20.29
CA TYR A 433 -47.19 -19.65 19.49
C TYR A 433 -48.18 -20.70 20.00
N MET A 434 -48.98 -21.23 19.07
CA MET A 434 -50.05 -22.20 19.34
C MET A 434 -49.96 -23.39 18.38
N CYS A 435 -50.40 -24.56 18.82
CA CYS A 435 -50.68 -25.67 17.91
C CYS A 435 -52.00 -25.38 17.16
N LEU A 436 -52.19 -26.00 15.98
CA LEU A 436 -53.36 -25.73 15.15
C LEU A 436 -54.69 -26.02 15.88
N ALA A 437 -54.72 -27.02 16.77
CA ALA A 437 -55.89 -27.37 17.55
C ALA A 437 -56.24 -26.29 18.59
N CYS A 438 -55.24 -25.81 19.34
CA CYS A 438 -55.42 -24.74 20.32
C CYS A 438 -55.73 -23.40 19.64
N PHE A 439 -55.11 -23.11 18.51
CA PHE A 439 -55.45 -21.95 17.69
C PHE A 439 -56.92 -22.02 17.25
N ALA A 440 -57.35 -23.11 16.62
CA ALA A 440 -58.73 -23.27 16.17
C ALA A 440 -59.73 -23.17 17.34
N ARG A 441 -59.42 -23.79 18.49
CA ARG A 441 -60.25 -23.75 19.70
C ARG A 441 -60.40 -22.34 20.28
N LEU A 442 -59.28 -21.61 20.43
CA LEU A 442 -59.28 -20.26 21.00
C LEU A 442 -59.89 -19.21 20.08
N HIS A 443 -59.77 -19.39 18.76
CA HIS A 443 -60.28 -18.47 17.76
C HIS A 443 -61.68 -18.87 17.23
N GLN A 444 -62.32 -19.92 17.78
CA GLN A 444 -63.66 -20.33 17.34
C GLN A 444 -64.79 -19.40 17.82
N LYS A 445 -64.54 -18.49 18.79
CA LYS A 445 -65.59 -17.69 19.45
C LYS A 445 -65.22 -16.20 19.53
N GLY A 446 -66.23 -15.34 19.37
CA GLY A 446 -66.12 -13.89 19.56
C GLY A 446 -65.24 -13.17 18.53
N HIS A 447 -64.76 -11.98 18.90
CA HIS A 447 -63.85 -11.12 18.10
C HIS A 447 -62.50 -11.77 17.77
N ARG A 448 -62.19 -12.92 18.38
CA ARG A 448 -60.97 -13.68 18.11
C ARG A 448 -61.07 -14.48 16.80
N LYS A 449 -62.27 -14.67 16.24
CA LYS A 449 -62.45 -15.34 14.94
C LYS A 449 -61.68 -14.68 13.80
N ASP A 450 -61.44 -13.37 13.90
CA ASP A 450 -60.79 -12.59 12.86
C ASP A 450 -59.26 -12.51 13.05
N ALA A 451 -58.70 -13.16 14.08
CA ALA A 451 -57.25 -13.18 14.28
C ALA A 451 -56.57 -13.99 13.17
N LYS A 452 -55.52 -13.42 12.58
CA LYS A 452 -54.71 -14.09 11.58
C LYS A 452 -53.64 -14.92 12.28
N ALA A 453 -53.42 -16.13 11.80
CA ALA A 453 -52.29 -16.96 12.20
C ALA A 453 -51.28 -17.07 11.06
N TYR A 454 -49.99 -16.97 11.38
CA TYR A 454 -48.93 -17.46 10.51
C TYR A 454 -48.75 -18.94 10.76
N LYS A 455 -49.02 -19.74 9.74
CA LYS A 455 -48.75 -21.16 9.79
C LYS A 455 -47.25 -21.39 9.60
N LEU A 456 -46.61 -22.02 10.59
CA LEU A 456 -45.22 -22.43 10.51
C LEU A 456 -45.14 -23.72 9.68
N GLU A 457 -44.21 -23.77 8.74
CA GLU A 457 -43.96 -24.98 7.96
C GLU A 457 -43.21 -26.00 8.82
N VAL A 458 -43.57 -27.28 8.68
CA VAL A 458 -42.98 -28.36 9.50
C VAL A 458 -41.80 -29.02 8.79
N CYS A 459 -40.82 -29.48 9.57
CA CYS A 459 -39.75 -30.32 9.06
C CYS A 459 -40.33 -31.57 8.40
N THR A 460 -40.03 -31.77 7.12
CA THR A 460 -40.51 -32.90 6.30
C THR A 460 -40.11 -34.25 6.90
N MET A 461 -39.02 -34.29 7.67
CA MET A 461 -38.43 -35.52 8.18
C MET A 461 -38.92 -35.91 9.58
N CYS A 462 -38.82 -35.02 10.57
CA CYS A 462 -39.27 -35.34 11.93
C CYS A 462 -40.74 -34.99 12.18
N LYS A 463 -41.33 -34.08 11.38
CA LYS A 463 -42.69 -33.55 11.54
C LYS A 463 -42.99 -32.96 12.93
N SER A 464 -41.97 -32.78 13.77
CA SER A 464 -42.08 -32.37 15.16
C SER A 464 -41.42 -31.02 15.45
N LYS A 465 -40.62 -30.49 14.52
CA LYS A 465 -39.96 -29.19 14.66
C LYS A 465 -40.33 -28.32 13.46
N ALA A 466 -40.43 -27.00 13.66
CA ALA A 466 -40.60 -26.07 12.56
C ALA A 466 -39.40 -26.18 11.60
N ALA A 467 -39.66 -26.12 10.30
CA ALA A 467 -38.61 -26.15 9.31
C ALA A 467 -37.87 -24.81 9.31
N LYS A 468 -36.54 -24.83 9.37
CA LYS A 468 -35.72 -23.62 9.30
C LYS A 468 -34.92 -23.51 8.01
N LEU A 469 -34.77 -24.63 7.31
CA LEU A 469 -33.98 -24.72 6.11
C LEU A 469 -34.84 -25.29 4.99
N GLN A 470 -34.75 -24.68 3.82
CA GLN A 470 -35.18 -25.25 2.55
C GLN A 470 -33.94 -25.75 1.82
N CYS A 471 -33.87 -27.05 1.53
CA CYS A 471 -32.77 -27.60 0.76
C CYS A 471 -32.80 -27.06 -0.67
N GLY A 472 -31.74 -26.38 -1.12
CA GLY A 472 -31.64 -25.86 -2.49
C GLY A 472 -31.68 -26.96 -3.58
N TYR A 473 -31.31 -28.19 -3.23
CA TYR A 473 -31.34 -29.33 -4.16
C TYR A 473 -32.69 -30.06 -4.21
N THR A 474 -33.30 -30.34 -3.06
CA THR A 474 -34.56 -31.13 -3.01
C THR A 474 -35.82 -30.28 -2.90
N GLY A 475 -35.70 -28.98 -2.62
CA GLY A 475 -36.81 -28.06 -2.35
C GLY A 475 -37.57 -28.35 -1.06
N ARG A 476 -37.19 -29.39 -0.29
CA ARG A 476 -37.88 -29.82 0.93
C ARG A 476 -37.45 -28.99 2.13
N LEU A 477 -38.37 -28.86 3.09
CA LEU A 477 -38.21 -28.07 4.30
C LEU A 477 -37.77 -28.96 5.45
N PHE A 478 -36.74 -28.56 6.19
CA PHE A 478 -36.11 -29.32 7.27
C PHE A 478 -35.85 -28.44 8.49
N CYS A 479 -35.93 -29.01 9.69
CA CYS A 479 -35.30 -28.41 10.86
C CYS A 479 -33.77 -28.58 10.78
N LEU A 480 -33.02 -27.74 11.50
CA LEU A 480 -31.56 -27.75 11.50
C LEU A 480 -30.98 -29.14 11.77
N GLU A 481 -31.51 -29.82 12.79
CA GLU A 481 -31.05 -31.15 13.22
C GLU A 481 -31.26 -32.21 12.13
N CYS A 482 -32.46 -32.29 11.53
CA CYS A 482 -32.74 -33.25 10.48
C CYS A 482 -31.94 -32.96 9.20
N PHE A 483 -31.70 -31.68 8.90
CA PHE A 483 -30.88 -31.29 7.76
C PHE A 483 -29.42 -31.75 7.94
N ALA A 484 -28.79 -31.35 9.06
CA ALA A 484 -27.38 -31.60 9.34
C ALA A 484 -27.08 -33.08 9.61
N MET A 485 -27.96 -33.80 10.31
CA MET A 485 -27.65 -35.16 10.75
C MET A 485 -28.02 -36.23 9.74
N LYS A 486 -29.10 -36.01 8.97
CA LYS A 486 -29.71 -37.04 8.13
C LYS A 486 -29.76 -36.62 6.66
N HIS A 487 -30.24 -35.42 6.36
CA HIS A 487 -30.46 -35.01 4.97
C HIS A 487 -29.15 -34.80 4.19
N ILE A 488 -28.21 -34.02 4.73
CA ILE A 488 -26.95 -33.68 4.03
C ILE A 488 -26.10 -34.91 3.71
N LYS A 489 -26.18 -35.96 4.53
CA LYS A 489 -25.47 -37.22 4.32
C LYS A 489 -26.04 -38.03 3.15
N ALA A 490 -27.33 -37.88 2.88
CA ALA A 490 -28.03 -38.54 1.77
C ALA A 490 -27.92 -37.78 0.44
N LEU A 491 -27.41 -36.54 0.46
CA LEU A 491 -27.23 -35.75 -0.76
C LEU A 491 -26.04 -36.24 -1.60
N PRO A 492 -26.15 -36.22 -2.94
CA PRO A 492 -25.01 -36.39 -3.84
C PRO A 492 -23.89 -35.38 -3.56
N PRO A 493 -22.61 -35.68 -3.85
CA PRO A 493 -21.48 -34.76 -3.56
C PRO A 493 -21.67 -33.34 -4.11
N HIS A 494 -22.10 -33.20 -5.37
CA HIS A 494 -22.36 -31.89 -6.00
C HIS A 494 -23.52 -31.12 -5.35
N ALA A 495 -24.49 -31.84 -4.76
CA ALA A 495 -25.63 -31.22 -4.09
C ALA A 495 -25.28 -30.72 -2.68
N LYS A 496 -24.15 -31.14 -2.10
CA LYS A 496 -23.67 -30.66 -0.80
C LYS A 496 -23.07 -29.26 -0.89
N GLU A 497 -22.67 -28.83 -2.08
CA GLU A 497 -22.11 -27.49 -2.34
C GLU A 497 -23.21 -26.41 -2.41
N ILE A 498 -24.47 -26.81 -2.66
CA ILE A 498 -25.61 -25.88 -2.70
C ILE A 498 -26.06 -25.58 -1.27
N ALA A 499 -25.83 -24.36 -0.80
CA ALA A 499 -26.26 -23.93 0.52
C ALA A 499 -27.81 -23.99 0.64
N PRO A 500 -28.37 -24.53 1.73
CA PRO A 500 -29.82 -24.46 1.97
C PRO A 500 -30.26 -23.01 2.23
N THR A 501 -31.44 -22.65 1.75
CA THR A 501 -32.07 -21.35 2.01
C THR A 501 -32.69 -21.35 3.41
N LYS A 502 -32.47 -20.29 4.17
CA LYS A 502 -32.94 -20.18 5.56
C LYS A 502 -34.33 -19.55 5.59
N ILE A 503 -35.23 -20.09 6.40
CA ILE A 503 -36.64 -19.67 6.49
C ILE A 503 -36.78 -18.74 7.70
N HIS A 504 -36.81 -17.44 7.44
CA HIS A 504 -36.99 -16.43 8.48
C HIS A 504 -38.48 -16.19 8.76
N TYR A 505 -39.03 -16.89 9.76
CA TYR A 505 -40.44 -16.70 10.16
C TYR A 505 -40.76 -15.28 10.67
N GLN A 506 -39.76 -14.54 11.16
CA GLN A 506 -39.92 -13.16 11.60
C GLN A 506 -40.19 -12.18 10.47
N LYS A 507 -39.74 -12.48 9.24
CA LYS A 507 -39.90 -11.60 8.07
C LYS A 507 -41.20 -11.83 7.29
N MET A 508 -41.95 -12.88 7.62
CA MET A 508 -43.22 -13.22 6.97
C MET A 508 -44.44 -12.52 7.60
N ALA A 509 -44.23 -11.39 8.29
CA ALA A 509 -45.32 -10.53 8.77
C ALA A 509 -46.24 -10.13 7.60
N PRO A 510 -47.54 -9.89 7.84
CA PRO A 510 -48.45 -9.58 6.76
C PRO A 510 -48.01 -8.23 6.16
N PRO A 511 -48.09 -8.03 4.84
CA PRO A 511 -47.81 -6.72 4.27
C PRO A 511 -48.69 -5.71 4.99
N LYS A 512 -48.07 -4.71 5.65
CA LYS A 512 -48.80 -3.55 6.14
C LYS A 512 -49.53 -2.96 4.94
N ALA A 513 -50.79 -2.56 5.14
CA ALA A 513 -51.60 -1.93 4.08
C ALA A 513 -50.78 -0.81 3.43
N PRO A 514 -50.88 -0.62 2.10
CA PRO A 514 -49.94 0.18 1.33
C PRO A 514 -50.02 1.64 1.75
N THR A 515 -49.06 2.08 2.55
CA THR A 515 -48.55 3.45 2.46
C THR A 515 -47.51 3.43 1.34
N GLU A 516 -47.76 4.22 0.31
CA GLU A 516 -46.82 4.48 -0.78
C GLU A 516 -45.51 4.99 -0.17
N GLU A 517 -44.39 4.54 -0.75
CA GLU A 517 -42.99 4.76 -0.31
C GLU A 517 -42.48 3.74 0.73
N GLU A 518 -41.95 2.62 0.23
CA GLU A 518 -40.55 2.21 0.41
C GLU A 518 -40.32 0.81 -0.19
N GLN A 519 -39.37 0.73 -1.12
CA GLN A 519 -38.93 -0.50 -1.76
C GLN A 519 -37.72 -1.06 -0.99
N ASP A 520 -37.90 -2.32 -0.59
CA ASP A 520 -36.93 -3.41 -0.69
C ASP A 520 -35.80 -3.49 0.36
N GLU A 521 -36.05 -4.26 1.43
CA GLU A 521 -35.00 -4.87 2.26
C GLU A 521 -35.27 -6.36 2.50
N GLY A 522 -34.55 -7.20 1.75
CA GLY A 522 -34.32 -8.60 2.04
C GLY A 522 -33.15 -8.76 3.00
N SER A 523 -33.43 -8.93 4.30
CA SER A 523 -32.39 -9.25 5.29
C SER A 523 -32.22 -10.78 5.43
N SER A 524 -30.98 -11.25 5.39
CA SER A 524 -30.56 -12.63 5.65
C SER A 524 -29.64 -12.62 6.87
N ASP A 525 -30.15 -13.04 8.02
CA ASP A 525 -29.39 -13.14 9.28
C ASP A 525 -29.25 -14.60 9.65
N GLU A 526 -28.07 -15.18 9.42
CA GLU A 526 -27.77 -16.48 10.02
C GLU A 526 -26.25 -16.82 10.00
N GLU A 527 -25.51 -16.34 11.00
CA GLU A 527 -24.25 -16.91 11.52
C GLU A 527 -24.31 -16.82 13.06
N SER A 528 -24.77 -17.84 13.80
CA SER A 528 -24.89 -17.68 15.28
C SER A 528 -24.73 -18.94 16.15
N GLU A 529 -23.92 -19.93 15.77
CA GLU A 529 -23.52 -20.98 16.74
C GLU A 529 -22.00 -21.17 16.92
N VAL A 530 -21.16 -20.56 16.07
CA VAL A 530 -19.69 -20.52 16.29
C VAL A 530 -19.24 -19.21 16.98
N ASP A 531 -20.10 -18.18 17.01
CA ASP A 531 -19.77 -16.86 17.56
C ASP A 531 -19.83 -16.77 19.09
N SER A 532 -20.66 -17.59 19.75
CA SER A 532 -20.79 -17.50 21.21
C SER A 532 -19.54 -17.94 21.97
N GLU A 533 -18.63 -18.70 21.35
CA GLU A 533 -17.35 -19.09 21.96
C GLU A 533 -16.20 -18.14 21.58
N LEU A 534 -16.33 -17.40 20.48
CA LEU A 534 -15.40 -16.35 20.04
C LEU A 534 -15.55 -15.05 20.83
N GLY A 535 -16.75 -14.74 21.34
CA GLY A 535 -17.04 -13.51 22.10
C GLY A 535 -16.29 -13.35 23.43
N VAL A 536 -15.43 -14.30 23.80
CA VAL A 536 -14.68 -14.24 25.06
C VAL A 536 -13.18 -14.55 24.89
N LEU A 537 -12.71 -14.73 23.65
CA LEU A 537 -11.32 -14.38 23.33
C LEU A 537 -11.25 -12.86 23.46
N GLY A 538 -10.23 -12.31 24.12
CA GLY A 538 -10.10 -10.85 24.19
C GLY A 538 -10.24 -10.30 22.77
N ALA A 539 -11.08 -9.27 22.58
CA ALA A 539 -11.56 -8.79 21.27
C ALA A 539 -10.45 -8.54 20.23
N GLN A 540 -9.20 -8.54 20.66
CA GLN A 540 -7.97 -8.30 19.92
C GLN A 540 -7.41 -9.53 19.18
N TRP A 541 -7.78 -10.76 19.53
CA TRP A 541 -7.20 -11.98 18.92
C TRP A 541 -8.09 -12.57 17.82
N ALA A 542 -7.58 -12.57 16.59
CA ALA A 542 -8.28 -13.11 15.43
C ALA A 542 -7.67 -14.45 14.95
N PRO A 543 -8.48 -15.48 14.64
CA PRO A 543 -7.97 -16.78 14.18
C PRO A 543 -7.64 -16.77 12.67
N PHE A 544 -6.48 -17.30 12.30
CA PHE A 544 -5.99 -17.46 10.92
C PHE A 544 -5.51 -18.89 10.70
N PHE A 545 -5.25 -19.25 9.45
CA PHE A 545 -4.67 -20.54 9.07
C PHE A 545 -3.38 -20.30 8.31
N ASP A 546 -2.33 -21.09 8.56
CA ASP A 546 -1.09 -21.01 7.79
C ASP A 546 -1.22 -21.78 6.45
N ALA A 547 -0.19 -21.73 5.60
CA ALA A 547 -0.15 -22.45 4.32
C ALA A 547 -0.33 -23.98 4.46
N LYS A 548 -0.18 -24.54 5.67
CA LYS A 548 -0.40 -25.97 5.97
C LYS A 548 -1.81 -26.23 6.51
N GLY A 549 -2.66 -25.21 6.59
CA GLY A 549 -4.00 -25.30 7.19
C GLY A 549 -3.99 -25.40 8.71
N ILE A 550 -2.88 -25.08 9.39
CA ILE A 550 -2.81 -25.11 10.85
C ILE A 550 -3.29 -23.77 11.38
N GLN A 551 -4.27 -23.82 12.29
CA GLN A 551 -4.81 -22.62 12.92
C GLN A 551 -3.78 -21.94 13.82
N PHE A 552 -3.76 -20.61 13.80
CA PHE A 552 -3.05 -19.75 14.74
C PHE A 552 -3.89 -18.51 15.04
N TYR A 553 -3.53 -17.77 16.08
CA TYR A 553 -4.17 -16.52 16.49
C TYR A 553 -3.20 -15.37 16.28
N TYR A 554 -3.71 -14.25 15.78
CA TYR A 554 -2.94 -13.03 15.53
C TYR A 554 -3.61 -11.85 16.22
N ASN A 555 -2.80 -10.99 16.84
CA ASN A 555 -3.26 -9.77 17.50
C ASN A 555 -2.75 -8.55 16.71
N PHE A 556 -3.65 -7.84 16.05
CA PHE A 556 -3.32 -6.67 15.23
C PHE A 556 -2.82 -5.48 16.05
N ALA A 557 -3.12 -5.40 17.34
CA ALA A 557 -2.63 -4.33 18.20
C ALA A 557 -1.18 -4.54 18.65
N THR A 558 -0.74 -5.80 18.79
CA THR A 558 0.61 -6.13 19.30
C THR A 558 1.53 -6.74 18.25
N GLY A 559 1.01 -7.16 17.09
CA GLY A 559 1.75 -7.95 16.10
C GLY A 559 2.07 -9.37 16.56
N GLU A 560 1.54 -9.82 17.69
CA GLU A 560 1.85 -11.13 18.26
C GLU A 560 1.10 -12.26 17.55
N ARG A 561 1.79 -13.39 17.38
CA ARG A 561 1.26 -14.63 16.79
C ARG A 561 1.40 -15.79 17.77
N MET A 562 0.31 -16.50 18.04
CA MET A 562 0.32 -17.70 18.89
C MET A 562 -0.38 -18.90 18.25
N ARG A 563 0.16 -20.11 18.45
CA ARG A 563 -0.50 -21.36 17.99
C ARG A 563 -1.61 -21.83 18.93
N ARG A 564 -1.54 -21.46 20.22
CA ARG A 564 -2.55 -21.81 21.21
C ARG A 564 -3.53 -20.65 21.37
N SER A 565 -4.79 -20.98 21.64
CA SER A 565 -5.78 -19.98 22.02
C SER A 565 -5.29 -19.24 23.27
N PRO A 566 -5.33 -17.89 23.30
CA PRO A 566 -4.88 -17.07 24.43
C PRO A 566 -5.49 -17.46 25.79
N ARG A 567 -6.66 -18.13 25.78
CA ARG A 567 -7.32 -18.64 26.99
C ARG A 567 -6.61 -19.84 27.62
N ALA A 568 -5.91 -20.64 26.83
CA ALA A 568 -5.27 -21.86 27.32
C ALA A 568 -3.99 -21.58 28.11
N SER A 569 -3.45 -20.36 28.06
CA SER A 569 -2.17 -19.99 28.68
C SER A 569 -2.27 -19.48 30.11
N SER A 570 -3.45 -19.09 30.60
CA SER A 570 -3.59 -18.45 31.92
C SER A 570 -3.95 -19.41 33.08
N GLY A 571 -4.11 -20.72 32.83
CA GLY A 571 -4.68 -21.65 33.82
C GLY A 571 -3.75 -22.69 34.47
N ASP A 572 -2.65 -23.09 33.82
CA ASP A 572 -1.97 -24.35 34.19
C ASP A 572 -0.53 -24.20 34.73
N SER A 573 -0.06 -22.99 35.03
CA SER A 573 1.31 -22.77 35.52
C SER A 573 1.50 -22.87 37.05
N GLU A 574 0.46 -23.19 37.83
CA GLU A 574 0.53 -23.36 39.30
C GLU A 574 0.33 -24.83 39.74
N ALA A 575 1.01 -25.82 39.14
CA ALA A 575 1.03 -27.17 39.73
C ALA A 575 2.19 -28.06 39.24
N SER A 576 3.44 -27.66 39.46
CA SER A 576 4.53 -28.66 39.51
C SER A 576 5.68 -28.21 40.41
N THR A 577 5.47 -28.36 41.72
CA THR A 577 6.54 -28.51 42.70
C THR A 577 6.83 -30.01 42.86
N PRO A 578 8.01 -30.54 42.50
CA PRO A 578 8.45 -31.82 43.03
C PRO A 578 9.23 -31.57 44.32
N GLN A 579 8.60 -31.86 45.45
CA GLN A 579 9.30 -32.11 46.70
C GLN A 579 10.25 -33.31 46.50
N SER A 580 11.55 -33.08 46.69
CA SER A 580 12.49 -34.15 47.03
C SER A 580 13.38 -33.66 48.17
N LYS A 581 13.04 -34.11 49.38
CA LYS A 581 13.89 -34.05 50.57
C LYS A 581 14.94 -35.15 50.47
N ARG A 582 16.24 -34.82 50.53
CA ARG A 582 17.22 -35.65 51.24
C ARG A 582 18.54 -34.93 51.58
N LYS A 583 18.70 -34.72 52.89
CA LYS A 583 19.90 -34.84 53.76
C LYS A 583 21.20 -34.11 53.41
N GLU A 584 21.46 -33.10 54.26
CA GLU A 584 22.68 -32.83 55.05
C GLU A 584 23.99 -33.57 54.69
N ALA A 585 25.03 -32.78 54.40
CA ALA A 585 26.36 -32.93 54.99
C ALA A 585 27.09 -31.57 55.03
N ARG A 586 27.65 -31.26 56.20
CA ARG A 586 28.44 -30.07 56.54
C ARG A 586 29.87 -30.11 55.97
N HIS A 587 30.35 -28.97 55.49
CA HIS A 587 31.70 -28.37 55.64
C HIS A 587 31.70 -27.16 54.69
N GLY A 588 31.93 -25.89 55.05
CA GLY A 588 32.81 -25.33 56.06
C GLY A 588 34.00 -24.70 55.34
N LEU A 589 33.97 -23.38 55.10
CA LEU A 589 35.08 -22.41 55.29
C LEU A 589 34.77 -21.04 54.65
N GLN A 590 35.14 -20.00 55.40
CA GLN A 590 35.20 -18.59 55.05
C GLN A 590 36.40 -18.31 54.12
N MET A 591 36.32 -17.31 53.23
CA MET A 591 36.97 -16.00 53.42
C MET A 591 36.79 -15.11 52.20
N ASP A 592 37.01 -13.83 52.48
CA ASP A 592 36.84 -12.61 51.72
C ASP A 592 37.66 -12.49 50.42
N ASP A 593 37.24 -11.50 49.62
CA ASP A 593 38.04 -10.42 49.02
C ASP A 593 37.82 -10.14 47.53
N ALA A 594 37.71 -8.84 47.31
CA ALA A 594 37.53 -8.15 46.05
C ALA A 594 38.82 -8.09 45.22
N LEU A 595 38.70 -7.99 43.89
CA LEU A 595 39.17 -6.86 43.06
C LEU A 595 39.36 -7.23 41.58
N SER A 596 38.88 -6.29 40.75
CA SER A 596 39.50 -5.70 39.55
C SER A 596 39.81 -6.54 38.30
N ASP A 597 39.16 -6.10 37.22
CA ASP A 597 39.74 -5.57 35.98
C ASP A 597 40.72 -6.41 35.14
N SER A 598 40.23 -6.66 33.92
CA SER A 598 40.79 -6.18 32.64
C SER A 598 41.53 -7.16 31.71
N ILE A 599 41.28 -6.90 30.42
CA ILE A 599 42.07 -7.19 29.21
C ILE A 599 41.96 -8.62 28.65
N ALA A 600 41.27 -8.76 27.51
CA ALA A 600 41.94 -8.91 26.20
C ALA A 600 40.91 -9.00 25.07
N GLU A 601 40.97 -8.00 24.19
CA GLU A 601 40.57 -8.15 22.78
C GLU A 601 41.56 -9.13 22.12
N ASP A 602 41.07 -10.04 21.28
CA ASP A 602 41.87 -10.55 20.17
C ASP A 602 40.99 -11.17 19.08
N GLY A 603 41.47 -11.01 17.85
CA GLY A 603 40.70 -10.99 16.62
C GLY A 603 40.20 -12.33 16.08
N LEU A 604 39.23 -12.23 15.17
CA LEU A 604 38.75 -13.34 14.37
C LEU A 604 38.62 -12.90 12.90
N LEU A 605 39.63 -13.24 12.12
CA LEU A 605 39.65 -13.22 10.65
C LEU A 605 40.15 -14.60 10.18
N ASP A 606 39.56 -15.06 9.08
CA ASP A 606 39.92 -16.18 8.21
C ASP A 606 39.70 -17.62 8.72
N ALA A 607 38.75 -18.31 8.07
CA ALA A 607 39.04 -19.51 7.28
C ALA A 607 37.81 -19.93 6.45
N LEU A 608 37.92 -19.76 5.13
CA LEU A 608 37.18 -20.51 4.13
C LEU A 608 37.77 -21.94 4.13
N GLU A 609 36.93 -22.95 4.35
CA GLU A 609 37.27 -24.32 3.99
C GLU A 609 36.25 -24.87 2.99
N GLU A 610 36.84 -25.34 1.90
CA GLU A 610 36.27 -26.09 0.80
C GLU A 610 35.77 -27.45 1.31
N ASP A 611 34.66 -27.94 0.77
CA ASP A 611 34.33 -29.36 0.91
C ASP A 611 33.80 -29.91 -0.42
N GLU A 612 34.69 -30.58 -1.15
CA GLU A 612 34.36 -31.43 -2.28
C GLU A 612 34.08 -32.86 -1.81
N GLY A 613 32.93 -33.38 -2.22
CA GLY A 613 32.86 -34.72 -2.81
C GLY A 613 32.64 -35.91 -1.88
N VAL A 614 31.41 -36.43 -1.85
CA VAL A 614 31.18 -37.88 -1.67
C VAL A 614 30.12 -38.39 -2.65
N LEU A 615 30.59 -39.22 -3.59
CA LEU A 615 29.80 -40.04 -4.50
C LEU A 615 29.10 -41.18 -3.74
N GLY A 616 27.76 -41.28 -3.90
CA GLY A 616 26.94 -42.33 -3.28
C GLY A 616 25.87 -42.89 -4.20
N GLN A 617 26.24 -43.95 -4.92
CA GLN A 617 25.47 -45.11 -5.39
C GLN A 617 23.97 -44.95 -5.79
N SER A 618 23.74 -45.17 -7.09
CA SER A 618 22.44 -45.27 -7.75
C SER A 618 21.72 -46.60 -7.44
N GLN A 619 20.50 -46.53 -6.88
CA GLN A 619 19.54 -47.63 -6.92
C GLN A 619 18.41 -47.33 -7.92
N LYS A 620 18.29 -48.17 -8.94
CA LYS A 620 17.22 -48.19 -9.93
C LYS A 620 15.87 -48.51 -9.28
N LYS A 621 14.97 -47.53 -9.18
CA LYS A 621 13.53 -47.75 -9.01
C LYS A 621 12.79 -47.39 -10.29
N LYS A 622 12.00 -48.34 -10.79
CA LYS A 622 11.13 -48.22 -11.96
C LYS A 622 10.02 -47.20 -11.65
N ASN A 623 10.09 -46.02 -12.27
CA ASN A 623 8.98 -45.06 -12.24
C ASN A 623 8.12 -45.18 -13.50
N ARG A 624 6.82 -45.26 -13.22
CA ARG A 624 5.68 -45.38 -14.12
C ARG A 624 5.51 -44.05 -14.84
N LEU A 625 5.37 -44.09 -16.17
CA LEU A 625 5.13 -42.93 -17.03
C LEU A 625 3.86 -42.19 -16.56
N VAL A 626 4.02 -41.03 -15.93
CA VAL A 626 2.96 -40.04 -15.75
C VAL A 626 3.15 -39.03 -16.87
N LYS A 627 2.11 -38.84 -17.70
CA LYS A 627 2.13 -37.82 -18.76
C LYS A 627 2.33 -36.44 -18.12
N GLU A 628 3.33 -35.72 -18.58
CA GLU A 628 3.57 -34.33 -18.19
C GLU A 628 2.33 -33.48 -18.52
N PRO A 629 1.86 -32.63 -17.60
CA PRO A 629 0.84 -31.64 -17.92
C PRO A 629 1.41 -30.61 -18.90
N PRO A 630 0.58 -30.04 -19.79
CA PRO A 630 1.04 -29.07 -20.78
C PRO A 630 1.67 -27.85 -20.10
N THR A 631 2.79 -27.40 -20.66
CA THR A 631 3.50 -26.18 -20.29
C THR A 631 2.56 -24.98 -20.46
N LEU A 632 2.14 -24.38 -19.35
CA LEU A 632 1.42 -23.11 -19.35
C LEU A 632 2.42 -22.00 -19.68
N HIS A 633 2.34 -21.46 -20.89
CA HIS A 633 3.07 -20.25 -21.25
C HIS A 633 2.57 -19.05 -20.42
N PRO A 634 3.46 -18.18 -19.90
CA PRO A 634 3.05 -16.94 -19.26
C PRO A 634 2.23 -16.11 -20.25
N ARG A 635 0.99 -15.77 -19.85
CA ARG A 635 0.11 -14.93 -20.67
C ARG A 635 0.70 -13.51 -20.74
N PRO A 636 0.63 -12.83 -21.89
CA PRO A 636 1.11 -11.46 -22.03
C PRO A 636 0.40 -10.54 -21.03
N ILE A 637 1.19 -9.75 -20.30
CA ILE A 637 0.75 -8.72 -19.38
C ILE A 637 -0.13 -7.74 -20.15
N LYS A 638 -1.45 -7.83 -19.96
CA LYS A 638 -2.34 -6.74 -20.33
C LYS A 638 -2.31 -5.76 -19.16
N PRO A 639 -1.92 -4.49 -19.35
CA PRO A 639 -2.07 -3.50 -18.30
C PRO A 639 -3.55 -3.46 -17.88
N PRO A 640 -3.86 -3.45 -16.57
CA PRO A 640 -5.23 -3.59 -16.06
C PRO A 640 -6.16 -2.40 -16.36
N TYR A 641 -5.72 -1.41 -17.15
CA TYR A 641 -6.54 -0.27 -17.53
C TYR A 641 -6.52 -0.10 -19.05
N ARG A 642 -7.52 -0.68 -19.72
CA ARG A 642 -7.99 -0.10 -20.98
C ARG A 642 -8.85 1.11 -20.62
N THR A 643 -8.25 2.30 -20.63
CA THR A 643 -9.07 3.51 -20.79
C THR A 643 -9.75 3.41 -22.15
N ASN A 644 -11.06 3.21 -22.16
CA ASN A 644 -11.83 3.44 -23.38
C ASN A 644 -11.61 4.91 -23.75
N PRO A 645 -11.05 5.24 -24.93
CA PRO A 645 -10.96 6.62 -25.35
C PRO A 645 -12.38 7.18 -25.41
N LEU A 646 -12.69 8.14 -24.56
CA LEU A 646 -13.91 8.94 -24.62
C LEU A 646 -14.05 9.43 -26.06
N SER A 647 -15.15 9.03 -26.70
CA SER A 647 -15.52 9.48 -28.04
C SER A 647 -15.63 11.00 -28.03
N GLU A 648 -14.65 11.67 -28.64
CA GLU A 648 -14.73 13.10 -28.92
C GLU A 648 -16.00 13.38 -29.73
N GLY A 649 -16.90 14.15 -29.11
CA GLY A 649 -18.15 14.56 -29.71
C GLY A 649 -17.94 15.31 -31.02
N HIS A 650 -18.70 14.89 -32.03
CA HIS A 650 -18.90 15.64 -33.26
C HIS A 650 -19.24 17.11 -32.97
N ARG A 651 -18.32 18.02 -33.31
CA ARG A 651 -18.61 19.45 -33.44
C ARG A 651 -19.62 19.66 -34.57
N VAL A 652 -20.89 19.86 -34.21
CA VAL A 652 -21.90 20.42 -35.11
C VAL A 652 -21.65 21.92 -35.22
N SER A 653 -21.30 22.38 -36.42
CA SER A 653 -21.19 23.81 -36.74
C SER A 653 -22.59 24.46 -36.79
N PRO A 654 -22.83 25.61 -36.14
CA PRO A 654 -24.11 26.30 -36.29
C PRO A 654 -24.11 27.12 -37.58
N LYS A 655 -25.07 26.81 -38.45
CA LYS A 655 -25.46 27.65 -39.60
C LYS A 655 -26.04 28.97 -39.10
N ARG A 656 -25.53 30.07 -39.67
CA ARG A 656 -26.11 31.41 -39.61
C ARG A 656 -27.55 31.38 -40.11
N GLY A 657 -28.47 31.89 -39.30
CA GLY A 657 -29.85 32.22 -39.67
C GLY A 657 -30.30 33.42 -38.86
N GLY A 658 -30.56 34.54 -39.54
CA GLY A 658 -30.95 35.81 -38.93
C GLY A 658 -32.39 35.81 -38.42
N GLY A 659 -32.67 36.69 -37.45
CA GLY A 659 -34.02 36.89 -36.93
C GLY A 659 -34.09 37.94 -35.82
N LYS A 660 -34.32 39.18 -36.24
CA LYS A 660 -35.02 40.31 -35.59
C LYS A 660 -35.14 40.39 -34.06
N SER A 661 -34.62 41.51 -33.56
CA SER A 661 -35.03 42.35 -32.42
C SER A 661 -36.53 42.32 -32.06
N VAL A 662 -36.82 42.19 -30.75
CA VAL A 662 -37.90 42.90 -30.03
C VAL A 662 -37.41 43.24 -28.60
N TYR A 663 -37.76 44.44 -28.15
CA TYR A 663 -37.47 45.12 -26.89
C TYR A 663 -38.16 44.55 -25.63
N LEU A 664 -37.67 45.02 -24.45
CA LEU A 664 -38.32 45.29 -23.13
C LEU A 664 -37.53 44.60 -22.00
N SER A 665 -36.68 45.31 -21.24
CA SER A 665 -36.91 46.36 -20.21
C SER A 665 -36.96 45.78 -18.78
N ASP A 666 -36.34 46.53 -17.88
CA ASP A 666 -36.59 46.64 -16.43
C ASP A 666 -35.78 45.75 -15.44
N SER A 667 -34.71 46.38 -14.94
CA SER A 667 -34.25 46.45 -13.53
C SER A 667 -35.42 46.55 -12.51
N PRO A 668 -35.26 46.34 -11.16
CA PRO A 668 -34.07 46.70 -10.38
C PRO A 668 -33.73 45.86 -9.13
N ALA A 669 -32.61 46.27 -8.54
CA ALA A 669 -32.13 45.98 -7.20
C ALA A 669 -33.16 46.28 -6.09
N THR A 670 -33.06 45.53 -4.99
CA THR A 670 -33.55 45.93 -3.67
C THR A 670 -32.50 45.63 -2.59
N GLU A 671 -32.11 46.69 -1.91
CA GLU A 671 -31.43 46.72 -0.61
C GLU A 671 -32.29 46.12 0.52
N SER A 672 -31.63 45.95 1.69
CA SER A 672 -32.16 46.01 3.08
C SER A 672 -32.14 44.66 3.82
N ALA A 673 -31.78 44.53 5.09
CA ALA A 673 -31.00 45.33 6.04
C ALA A 673 -30.76 44.44 7.29
N ARG A 674 -29.74 44.82 8.08
CA ARG A 674 -29.58 44.64 9.54
C ARG A 674 -29.50 43.23 10.15
N GLY A 675 -28.37 42.98 10.79
CA GLY A 675 -28.26 42.07 11.94
C GLY A 675 -26.95 42.28 12.70
N ARG A 676 -27.01 42.99 13.84
CA ARG A 676 -25.89 43.17 14.78
C ARG A 676 -25.59 41.85 15.51
N GLY A 677 -24.32 41.48 15.63
CA GLY A 677 -23.84 40.43 16.52
C GLY A 677 -22.42 40.72 16.99
N LYS A 678 -22.25 40.90 18.31
CA LYS A 678 -21.03 41.32 19.00
C LYS A 678 -19.91 40.26 18.89
N ALA A 679 -18.70 40.70 18.56
CA ALA A 679 -17.47 39.93 18.76
C ALA A 679 -16.89 40.24 20.15
N LEU A 680 -16.68 39.21 20.96
CA LEU A 680 -15.88 39.25 22.19
C LEU A 680 -14.49 38.72 21.84
N SER A 681 -13.50 39.58 22.01
CA SER A 681 -12.07 39.29 21.98
C SER A 681 -11.65 38.72 23.34
N ASN A 682 -11.14 37.48 23.36
CA ASN A 682 -10.36 36.95 24.48
C ASN A 682 -8.87 37.07 24.14
N THR A 683 -8.18 37.93 24.87
CA THR A 683 -6.73 38.00 25.01
C THR A 683 -6.38 37.42 26.38
N GLU A 684 -5.62 36.33 26.44
CA GLU A 684 -4.92 35.88 27.64
C GLU A 684 -3.49 36.45 27.64
N PRO A 685 -2.96 36.91 28.80
CA PRO A 685 -1.55 37.20 28.98
C PRO A 685 -0.81 36.02 29.64
N MET A 686 0.34 35.64 29.09
CA MET A 686 1.33 34.82 29.77
C MET A 686 2.34 35.72 30.50
N SER A 687 2.50 35.46 31.79
CA SER A 687 3.72 35.73 32.56
C SER A 687 3.75 34.77 33.76
N ASP A 688 4.58 33.74 33.67
CA ASP A 688 5.64 33.36 34.64
C ASP A 688 6.49 32.22 34.06
#